data_AF-A0A0F7VFF3-F1
#
_entry.id   AF-A0A0F7VFF3-F1
#
_cell.length_a   1.000
_cell.length_b   1.000
_cell.length_c   1.000
_cell.angle_alpha   90.00
_cell.angle_beta   90.00
_cell.angle_gamma   90.00
#
_symmetry.space_group_name_H-M   'P 1'
#
loop_
_entity.id
_entity.type
_entity.pdbx_description
1 polymer ?
#
loop_
_entity_poly.entity_id
_entity_poly.type
_entity_poly.pdbx_seq_one_letter_code
_entity_poly.pdbx_strand_id
1 'polypeptide(L)'
;MPGFSDSFWTPDYATGLGVLYGKLQQGVVENRQILTIASMRADAEEQYGLRMGDIAPNVDRMSAAGFGKDDGASVRKAYEGVRTEMIEAARNHQKIASNIRELVVAPFRRWSDQHDYRVQTSHDNLQLRIKEHTKQVELVKKLRSQYFNKCRVVEDLEEENKLAFQDPDNSPKIKPTPKIVLPTPEEEPEEDPYEIGDRIYPPEEVKRLLLHMLDNIRLGEAKVPIIGTYQNTSSGAEIVEYIQNNMGATNLAQAERIGQDLVDNGFLRLIGNMGSTFANSSKMNYQWRPKVFQITGVPEKKKPLMRVTSVASSEDGSGNESPITSVQEILSGWNPLNNPYPNETPSEKLRREAFEADEKYKAGVRRLDQIRCRLEEEVIENLRFMEQCELDRLKAIKAVVLDFSGAISNVIPNLQSTVDHMMLYQETIQPLGDLRYLLENYRTGGFVPRVQAYENYYGSVEEQNFGVDLEARARVDRKRVPILVTTILTYLDNAYPELEGDEARRAIWLHNPPLTQTHQLRNALNNSKVDYREVLPKFKIPIVASVLKLYLLELPDSLVSSQVYEIVKTIYSTTAHETTEEGRIKVLQSTLGQLRLVNIATLDAIMTHFTRLIDLTSAEEQYIATLAQTLSPCVLRPRTESSLTMDERHSYRLIRDLFAHKDAIFGELKRQSSALGISTSSRPRAISTDESNRRAAMEARQRAIVNRSRATSPAPGARHRRDRSSGASASTRFPINVTSPQDRSRTAARVSLDVPPKSDSPTPAEHSPTVNTHVTEAEAATNGTSIESPASAAPSVSSGTSSPPPPPESASDGSPTPTPTPAPTSSEFEKRSSIPRTVGSRYTRKPGLGSISSFPVGAGASESDSKRSSLAESEPKGVTLEDKPMDD
;
A
#
# COMPACT_ATOMS: atom_id res chain seq x y z
N MET A 1 -14.38 -44.93 -17.28
CA MET A 1 -14.55 -43.69 -18.06
C MET A 1 -14.06 -43.95 -19.48
N PRO A 2 -14.61 -43.32 -20.51
CA PRO A 2 -13.94 -43.24 -21.82
C PRO A 2 -12.66 -42.41 -21.67
N GLY A 3 -11.57 -42.83 -22.32
CA GLY A 3 -10.29 -42.11 -22.31
C GLY A 3 -10.19 -41.08 -23.43
N PHE A 4 -9.08 -40.33 -23.48
CA PHE A 4 -8.77 -39.45 -24.60
C PHE A 4 -8.61 -40.25 -25.90
N SER A 5 -8.03 -41.45 -25.83
CA SER A 5 -7.85 -42.37 -26.98
C SER A 5 -9.15 -42.79 -27.66
N ASP A 6 -10.30 -42.60 -27.01
CA ASP A 6 -11.59 -43.12 -27.46
C ASP A 6 -12.53 -41.97 -27.89
N SER A 7 -12.21 -40.74 -27.48
CA SER A 7 -13.18 -39.62 -27.44
C SER A 7 -12.93 -38.50 -28.47
N PHE A 8 -11.72 -38.38 -29.02
CA PHE A 8 -11.31 -37.21 -29.85
C PHE A 8 -11.14 -37.52 -31.34
N TRP A 9 -11.82 -38.55 -31.86
CA TRP A 9 -11.79 -38.92 -33.28
C TRP A 9 -12.77 -38.10 -34.13
N THR A 10 -12.30 -37.65 -35.29
CA THR A 10 -13.13 -37.09 -36.37
C THR A 10 -12.66 -37.62 -37.73
N PRO A 11 -13.52 -37.71 -38.78
CA PRO A 11 -13.16 -38.34 -40.06
C PRO A 11 -12.04 -37.64 -40.86
N ASP A 12 -11.72 -36.41 -40.50
CA ASP A 12 -10.60 -35.60 -41.01
C ASP A 12 -9.33 -35.71 -40.15
N TYR A 13 -9.41 -36.38 -38.99
CA TYR A 13 -8.39 -36.50 -37.93
C TYR A 13 -7.91 -35.18 -37.29
N ALA A 14 -8.10 -34.02 -37.95
CA ALA A 14 -7.65 -32.72 -37.46
C ALA A 14 -8.61 -32.08 -36.46
N THR A 15 -9.92 -32.09 -36.72
CA THR A 15 -10.92 -31.32 -35.95
C THR A 15 -11.00 -31.76 -34.48
N GLY A 16 -11.13 -33.06 -34.20
CA GLY A 16 -11.23 -33.58 -32.84
C GLY A 16 -9.98 -33.29 -32.00
N LEU A 17 -8.80 -33.43 -32.60
CA LEU A 17 -7.52 -33.15 -31.95
C LEU A 17 -7.29 -31.63 -31.77
N GLY A 18 -7.79 -30.80 -32.69
CA GLY A 18 -7.83 -29.33 -32.51
C GLY A 18 -8.65 -28.90 -31.29
N VAL A 19 -9.77 -29.58 -31.00
CA VAL A 19 -10.57 -29.33 -29.78
C VAL A 19 -9.80 -29.73 -28.52
N LEU A 20 -9.15 -30.90 -28.51
CA LEU A 20 -8.35 -31.36 -27.38
C LEU A 20 -7.17 -30.43 -27.11
N TYR A 21 -6.34 -30.14 -28.11
CA TYR A 21 -5.17 -29.28 -27.91
C TYR A 21 -5.56 -27.83 -27.58
N GLY A 22 -6.69 -27.34 -28.08
CA GLY A 22 -7.28 -26.07 -27.60
C GLY A 22 -7.58 -26.08 -26.10
N LYS A 23 -7.97 -27.23 -25.53
CA LYS A 23 -8.17 -27.41 -24.09
C LYS A 23 -6.88 -27.61 -23.30
N LEU A 24 -5.91 -28.36 -23.82
CA LEU A 24 -4.59 -28.50 -23.17
C LEU A 24 -3.86 -27.15 -23.13
N GLN A 25 -3.93 -26.35 -24.20
CA GLN A 25 -3.36 -25.01 -24.21
C GLN A 25 -4.13 -24.02 -23.31
N GLN A 26 -5.45 -24.20 -23.13
CA GLN A 26 -6.20 -23.50 -22.07
C GLN A 26 -5.64 -23.87 -20.68
N GLY A 27 -5.35 -25.16 -20.45
CA GLY A 27 -4.74 -25.64 -19.20
C GLY A 27 -3.38 -25.04 -18.87
N VAL A 28 -2.54 -24.78 -19.89
CA VAL A 28 -1.30 -24.00 -19.74
C VAL A 28 -1.59 -22.57 -19.27
N VAL A 29 -2.60 -21.91 -19.83
CA VAL A 29 -2.97 -20.53 -19.45
C VAL A 29 -3.51 -20.49 -18.02
N GLU A 30 -4.28 -21.50 -17.59
CA GLU A 30 -4.74 -21.67 -16.20
C GLU A 30 -3.55 -21.78 -15.22
N ASN A 31 -2.52 -22.56 -15.56
CA ASN A 31 -1.30 -22.65 -14.73
C ASN A 31 -0.62 -21.27 -14.57
N ARG A 32 -0.54 -20.49 -15.66
CA ARG A 32 0.03 -19.13 -15.64
C ARG A 32 -0.83 -18.16 -14.82
N GLN A 33 -2.15 -18.32 -14.80
CA GLN A 33 -3.06 -17.54 -13.96
C GLN A 33 -2.84 -17.83 -12.47
N ILE A 34 -2.71 -19.10 -12.08
CA ILE A 34 -2.40 -19.52 -10.70
C ILE A 34 -1.06 -18.94 -10.23
N LEU A 35 -0.02 -19.02 -11.07
CA LEU A 35 1.28 -18.39 -10.80
C LEU A 35 1.19 -16.87 -10.63
N THR A 36 0.35 -16.21 -11.42
CA THR A 36 0.13 -14.76 -11.33
C THR A 36 -0.53 -14.40 -9.99
N ILE A 37 -1.55 -15.14 -9.56
CA ILE A 37 -2.22 -14.95 -8.27
C ILE A 37 -1.25 -15.13 -7.10
N ALA A 38 -0.45 -16.21 -7.12
CA ALA A 38 0.53 -16.48 -6.06
C ALA A 38 1.62 -15.39 -5.99
N SER A 39 2.14 -14.96 -7.14
CA SER A 39 3.13 -13.87 -7.22
C SER A 39 2.56 -12.55 -6.70
N MET A 40 1.38 -12.14 -7.17
CA MET A 40 0.70 -10.93 -6.72
C MET A 40 0.41 -10.94 -5.21
N ARG A 41 0.11 -12.10 -4.61
CA ARG A 41 -0.05 -12.19 -3.15
C ARG A 41 1.28 -12.00 -2.43
N ALA A 42 2.37 -12.63 -2.88
CA ALA A 42 3.69 -12.43 -2.26
C ALA A 42 4.13 -10.96 -2.32
N ASP A 43 3.93 -10.29 -3.47
CA ASP A 43 4.31 -8.89 -3.66
C ASP A 43 3.43 -7.94 -2.81
N ALA A 44 2.19 -8.32 -2.52
CA ALA A 44 1.31 -7.57 -1.61
C ALA A 44 1.69 -7.76 -0.14
N GLU A 45 2.03 -8.98 0.29
CA GLU A 45 2.52 -9.29 1.65
C GLU A 45 3.85 -8.59 1.95
N GLU A 46 4.77 -8.56 0.97
CA GLU A 46 6.04 -7.82 1.08
C GLU A 46 5.80 -6.31 1.23
N GLN A 47 4.96 -5.70 0.39
CA GLN A 47 4.60 -4.29 0.50
C GLN A 47 3.91 -3.95 1.83
N TYR A 48 3.10 -4.86 2.36
CA TYR A 48 2.44 -4.70 3.65
C TYR A 48 3.46 -4.77 4.81
N GLY A 49 4.32 -5.79 4.81
CA GLY A 49 5.40 -5.94 5.80
C GLY A 49 6.41 -4.79 5.77
N LEU A 50 6.76 -4.26 4.58
CA LEU A 50 7.60 -3.06 4.46
C LEU A 50 6.93 -1.83 5.09
N ARG A 51 5.67 -1.54 4.72
CA ARG A 51 4.92 -0.39 5.27
C ARG A 51 4.71 -0.48 6.79
N MET A 52 4.56 -1.70 7.32
CA MET A 52 4.45 -1.94 8.76
C MET A 52 5.81 -1.74 9.46
N GLY A 53 6.89 -2.22 8.86
CA GLY A 53 8.26 -2.00 9.33
C GLY A 53 8.67 -0.52 9.37
N ASP A 54 8.13 0.29 8.45
CA ASP A 54 8.31 1.75 8.43
C ASP A 54 7.62 2.49 9.60
N ILE A 55 6.67 1.87 10.33
CA ILE A 55 5.93 2.56 11.39
C ILE A 55 6.87 2.98 12.53
N ALA A 56 7.59 2.03 13.13
CA ALA A 56 8.49 2.30 14.25
C ALA A 56 9.53 3.41 13.96
N PRO A 57 10.36 3.34 12.88
CA PRO A 57 11.35 4.38 12.59
C PRO A 57 10.72 5.73 12.19
N ASN A 58 9.47 5.78 11.73
CA ASN A 58 8.79 7.05 11.50
C ASN A 58 8.28 7.67 12.80
N VAL A 59 7.78 6.89 13.76
CA VAL A 59 7.41 7.41 15.08
C VAL A 59 8.65 7.77 15.91
N ASP A 60 9.76 7.03 15.77
CA ASP A 60 11.05 7.37 16.41
C ASP A 60 11.63 8.72 15.91
N ARG A 61 11.25 9.16 14.71
CA ARG A 61 11.59 10.50 14.16
C ARG A 61 10.65 11.61 14.67
N MET A 62 9.50 11.26 15.26
CA MET A 62 8.62 12.24 15.89
C MET A 62 9.27 12.74 17.19
N SER A 63 8.96 13.98 17.57
CA SER A 63 9.75 14.72 18.57
C SER A 63 9.96 13.96 19.89
N ALA A 64 11.21 13.92 20.36
CA ALA A 64 11.64 13.37 21.66
C ALA A 64 11.06 14.11 22.90
N ALA A 65 10.01 14.91 22.71
CA ALA A 65 9.24 15.59 23.74
C ALA A 65 7.97 14.83 24.19
N GLY A 66 7.61 13.71 23.54
CA GLY A 66 6.58 12.78 23.99
C GLY A 66 7.10 11.76 25.01
N PHE A 67 6.71 10.48 24.88
CA PHE A 67 6.99 9.37 25.81
C PHE A 67 8.45 9.25 26.30
N GLY A 68 9.45 9.73 25.56
CA GLY A 68 10.83 9.81 26.02
C GLY A 68 11.06 10.65 27.29
N LYS A 69 10.11 11.54 27.64
CA LYS A 69 10.09 12.30 28.91
C LYS A 69 9.28 11.64 30.03
N ASP A 70 8.37 10.74 29.68
CA ASP A 70 7.48 10.06 30.62
C ASP A 70 8.21 8.84 31.24
N ASP A 71 9.35 9.11 31.89
CA ASP A 71 10.08 8.09 32.64
C ASP A 71 9.18 7.49 33.74
N GLY A 72 9.37 6.22 34.08
CA GLY A 72 8.55 5.48 35.05
C GLY A 72 7.10 5.16 34.65
N ALA A 73 6.45 5.92 33.77
CA ALA A 73 5.02 5.79 33.45
C ALA A 73 4.64 4.43 32.82
N SER A 74 3.45 3.92 33.16
CA SER A 74 2.94 2.63 32.65
C SER A 74 2.54 2.71 31.16
N VAL A 75 1.90 3.80 30.73
CA VAL A 75 1.55 4.02 29.30
C VAL A 75 2.79 3.95 28.40
N ARG A 76 3.94 4.45 28.87
CA ARG A 76 5.20 4.40 28.11
C ARG A 76 5.62 2.96 27.83
N LYS A 77 5.54 2.06 28.83
CA LYS A 77 5.92 0.64 28.68
C LYS A 77 5.00 -0.07 27.71
N ALA A 78 3.68 0.19 27.80
CA ALA A 78 2.70 -0.34 26.86
C ALA A 78 2.98 0.14 25.41
N TYR A 79 3.33 1.43 25.24
CA TYR A 79 3.72 2.00 23.95
C TYR A 79 5.01 1.37 23.39
N GLU A 80 6.07 1.24 24.20
CA GLU A 80 7.34 0.61 23.79
C GLU A 80 7.14 -0.88 23.43
N GLY A 81 6.23 -1.58 24.11
CA GLY A 81 5.78 -2.94 23.80
C GLY A 81 5.06 -3.04 22.45
N VAL A 82 3.97 -2.29 22.28
CA VAL A 82 3.19 -2.24 21.02
C VAL A 82 4.06 -1.86 19.81
N ARG A 83 4.99 -0.91 19.98
CA ARG A 83 5.98 -0.54 18.95
C ARG A 83 6.90 -1.72 18.57
N THR A 84 7.22 -2.59 19.52
CA THR A 84 8.09 -3.76 19.30
C THR A 84 7.34 -4.88 18.58
N GLU A 85 6.10 -5.19 19.00
CA GLU A 85 5.25 -6.17 18.32
C GLU A 85 4.94 -5.78 16.86
N MET A 86 4.78 -4.48 16.57
CA MET A 86 4.61 -3.96 15.20
C MET A 86 5.80 -4.30 14.29
N ILE A 87 7.03 -4.35 14.82
CA ILE A 87 8.24 -4.74 14.08
C ILE A 87 8.26 -6.25 13.83
N GLU A 88 7.77 -7.06 14.78
CA GLU A 88 7.73 -8.52 14.62
C GLU A 88 6.60 -8.96 13.69
N ALA A 89 5.43 -8.31 13.74
CA ALA A 89 4.36 -8.50 12.76
C ALA A 89 4.85 -8.17 11.33
N ALA A 90 5.61 -7.08 11.15
CA ALA A 90 6.22 -6.72 9.86
C ALA A 90 7.14 -7.83 9.30
N ARG A 91 7.99 -8.43 10.15
CA ARG A 91 8.85 -9.57 9.77
C ARG A 91 8.03 -10.81 9.41
N ASN A 92 6.97 -11.09 10.13
CA ASN A 92 6.09 -12.24 9.85
C ASN A 92 5.39 -12.10 8.48
N HIS A 93 4.94 -10.91 8.10
CA HIS A 93 4.40 -10.67 6.75
C HIS A 93 5.47 -10.80 5.64
N GLN A 94 6.70 -10.30 5.86
CA GLN A 94 7.82 -10.54 4.93
C GLN A 94 8.16 -12.04 4.80
N LYS A 95 8.06 -12.81 5.90
CA LYS A 95 8.25 -14.27 5.90
C LYS A 95 7.18 -14.99 5.08
N ILE A 96 5.91 -14.55 5.14
CA ILE A 96 4.83 -15.08 4.27
C ILE A 96 5.18 -14.84 2.80
N ALA A 97 5.64 -13.65 2.43
CA ALA A 97 6.07 -13.34 1.06
C ALA A 97 7.22 -14.25 0.57
N SER A 98 8.24 -14.49 1.40
CA SER A 98 9.34 -15.42 1.08
C SER A 98 8.84 -16.86 0.92
N ASN A 99 8.04 -17.36 1.88
CA ASN A 99 7.46 -18.70 1.83
C ASN A 99 6.68 -18.94 0.52
N ILE A 100 5.84 -17.99 0.10
CA ILE A 100 5.05 -18.12 -1.14
C ILE A 100 5.98 -18.15 -2.37
N ARG A 101 7.02 -17.32 -2.41
CA ARG A 101 7.97 -17.27 -3.54
C ARG A 101 8.79 -18.55 -3.66
N GLU A 102 9.29 -19.06 -2.54
CA GLU A 102 10.21 -20.22 -2.48
C GLU A 102 9.48 -21.57 -2.59
N LEU A 103 8.35 -21.73 -1.90
CA LEU A 103 7.62 -23.01 -1.84
C LEU A 103 6.60 -23.17 -2.98
N VAL A 104 6.06 -22.07 -3.50
CA VAL A 104 4.94 -22.10 -4.45
C VAL A 104 5.35 -21.61 -5.83
N VAL A 105 5.81 -20.36 -5.94
CA VAL A 105 6.03 -19.71 -7.24
C VAL A 105 7.23 -20.32 -7.99
N ALA A 106 8.37 -20.47 -7.32
CA ALA A 106 9.59 -20.99 -7.96
C ALA A 106 9.48 -22.48 -8.39
N PRO A 107 8.91 -23.40 -7.59
CA PRO A 107 8.72 -24.79 -8.01
C PRO A 107 7.65 -24.93 -9.09
N PHE A 108 6.48 -24.29 -8.92
CA PHE A 108 5.38 -24.46 -9.87
C PHE A 108 5.68 -23.81 -11.24
N ARG A 109 6.43 -22.69 -11.29
CA ARG A 109 6.88 -22.11 -12.57
C ARG A 109 7.73 -23.13 -13.36
N ARG A 110 8.76 -23.69 -12.73
CA ARG A 110 9.63 -24.70 -13.37
C ARG A 110 8.83 -25.89 -13.89
N TRP A 111 7.84 -26.36 -13.11
CA TRP A 111 6.95 -27.43 -13.52
C TRP A 111 6.01 -27.02 -14.67
N SER A 112 5.43 -25.82 -14.62
CA SER A 112 4.49 -25.35 -15.65
C SER A 112 5.16 -25.15 -16.99
N ASP A 113 6.40 -24.64 -16.99
CA ASP A 113 7.18 -24.41 -18.21
C ASP A 113 7.54 -25.75 -18.88
N GLN A 114 7.84 -26.80 -18.08
CA GLN A 114 8.05 -28.17 -18.56
C GLN A 114 6.77 -28.87 -19.02
N HIS A 115 5.60 -28.52 -18.46
CA HIS A 115 4.31 -29.03 -18.93
C HIS A 115 3.90 -28.38 -20.25
N ASP A 116 4.04 -27.06 -20.37
CA ASP A 116 3.79 -26.29 -21.59
C ASP A 116 4.64 -26.81 -22.77
N TYR A 117 5.94 -27.01 -22.54
CA TYR A 117 6.84 -27.60 -23.54
C TYR A 117 6.38 -29.00 -24.03
N ARG A 118 5.95 -29.88 -23.10
CA ARG A 118 5.42 -31.21 -23.44
C ARG A 118 4.16 -31.14 -24.31
N VAL A 119 3.23 -30.24 -23.98
CA VAL A 119 1.99 -30.04 -24.75
C VAL A 119 2.31 -29.49 -26.15
N GLN A 120 3.16 -28.47 -26.26
CA GLN A 120 3.56 -27.89 -27.54
C GLN A 120 4.26 -28.91 -28.45
N THR A 121 5.27 -29.63 -27.94
CA THR A 121 6.01 -30.62 -28.74
C THR A 121 5.13 -31.78 -29.21
N SER A 122 4.20 -32.26 -28.38
CA SER A 122 3.24 -33.30 -28.79
C SER A 122 2.24 -32.77 -29.82
N HIS A 123 1.81 -31.51 -29.71
CA HIS A 123 0.97 -30.85 -30.71
C HIS A 123 1.67 -30.73 -32.07
N ASP A 124 2.89 -30.19 -32.11
CA ASP A 124 3.61 -29.90 -33.35
C ASP A 124 3.98 -31.17 -34.13
N ASN A 125 4.44 -32.21 -33.43
CA ASN A 125 4.70 -33.53 -34.01
C ASN A 125 3.43 -34.11 -34.66
N LEU A 126 2.31 -34.07 -33.94
CA LEU A 126 1.05 -34.65 -34.42
C LEU A 126 0.46 -33.80 -35.58
N GLN A 127 0.59 -32.47 -35.53
CA GLN A 127 0.23 -31.57 -36.63
C GLN A 127 1.06 -31.86 -37.90
N LEU A 128 2.34 -32.20 -37.77
CA LEU A 128 3.18 -32.61 -38.90
C LEU A 128 2.67 -33.91 -39.54
N ARG A 129 2.26 -34.90 -38.74
CA ARG A 129 1.67 -36.16 -39.22
C ARG A 129 0.31 -35.99 -39.90
N ILE A 130 -0.57 -35.13 -39.37
CA ILE A 130 -1.85 -34.80 -40.03
C ILE A 130 -1.58 -34.18 -41.42
N LYS A 131 -0.58 -33.29 -41.53
CA LYS A 131 -0.20 -32.66 -42.81
C LYS A 131 0.38 -33.69 -43.80
N GLU A 132 1.19 -34.64 -43.34
CA GLU A 132 1.69 -35.76 -44.16
C GLU A 132 0.53 -36.60 -44.73
N HIS A 133 -0.41 -37.03 -43.87
CA HIS A 133 -1.61 -37.76 -44.28
C HIS A 133 -2.46 -36.96 -45.27
N THR A 134 -2.71 -35.67 -45.01
CA THR A 134 -3.54 -34.82 -45.87
C THR A 134 -2.90 -34.62 -47.25
N LYS A 135 -1.58 -34.42 -47.34
CA LYS A 135 -0.85 -34.35 -48.62
C LYS A 135 -1.02 -35.66 -49.41
N GLN A 136 -0.96 -36.82 -48.75
CA GLN A 136 -1.18 -38.11 -49.41
C GLN A 136 -2.64 -38.32 -49.84
N VAL A 137 -3.63 -37.91 -49.04
CA VAL A 137 -5.07 -37.95 -49.41
C VAL A 137 -5.32 -37.13 -50.67
N GLU A 138 -4.72 -35.93 -50.78
CA GLU A 138 -4.80 -35.14 -52.01
C GLU A 138 -4.12 -35.80 -53.21
N LEU A 139 -2.95 -36.40 -53.02
CA LEU A 139 -2.25 -37.12 -54.09
C LEU A 139 -3.08 -38.29 -54.62
N VAL A 140 -3.70 -39.08 -53.74
CA VAL A 140 -4.59 -40.18 -54.13
C VAL A 140 -5.85 -39.68 -54.84
N LYS A 141 -6.43 -38.54 -54.42
CA LYS A 141 -7.53 -37.88 -55.15
C LYS A 141 -7.11 -37.45 -56.56
N LYS A 142 -5.88 -36.92 -56.74
CA LYS A 142 -5.32 -36.52 -58.03
C LYS A 142 -5.08 -37.74 -58.94
N LEU A 143 -4.43 -38.79 -58.42
CA LEU A 143 -4.19 -40.06 -59.12
C LEU A 143 -5.51 -40.74 -59.55
N ARG A 144 -6.53 -40.76 -58.68
CA ARG A 144 -7.86 -41.27 -59.02
C ARG A 144 -8.45 -40.53 -60.22
N SER A 145 -8.44 -39.20 -60.19
CA SER A 145 -8.98 -38.38 -61.29
C SER A 145 -8.20 -38.57 -62.60
N GLN A 146 -6.88 -38.76 -62.53
CA GLN A 146 -6.07 -39.11 -63.71
C GLN A 146 -6.43 -40.48 -64.28
N TYR A 147 -6.55 -41.52 -63.44
CA TYR A 147 -6.96 -42.86 -63.84
C TYR A 147 -8.36 -42.87 -64.47
N PHE A 148 -9.38 -42.30 -63.80
CA PHE A 148 -10.74 -42.24 -64.33
C PHE A 148 -10.84 -41.45 -65.66
N ASN A 149 -10.07 -40.37 -65.81
CA ASN A 149 -10.00 -39.64 -67.08
C ASN A 149 -9.33 -40.47 -68.20
N LYS A 150 -8.32 -41.30 -67.87
CA LYS A 150 -7.69 -42.21 -68.84
C LYS A 150 -8.61 -43.36 -69.23
N CYS A 151 -9.34 -43.95 -68.28
CA CYS A 151 -10.37 -44.95 -68.57
C CYS A 151 -11.44 -44.40 -69.52
N ARG A 152 -12.00 -43.21 -69.23
CA ARG A 152 -13.02 -42.63 -70.11
C ARG A 152 -12.47 -42.40 -71.53
N VAL A 153 -11.24 -41.91 -71.69
CA VAL A 153 -10.63 -41.73 -73.03
C VAL A 153 -10.39 -43.07 -73.75
N VAL A 154 -10.20 -44.18 -73.04
CA VAL A 154 -10.16 -45.52 -73.64
C VAL A 154 -11.56 -45.99 -74.02
N GLU A 155 -12.57 -45.77 -73.18
CA GLU A 155 -13.98 -46.07 -73.46
C GLU A 155 -14.51 -45.27 -74.66
N ASP A 156 -14.30 -43.94 -74.67
CA ASP A 156 -14.62 -43.00 -75.75
C ASP A 156 -14.06 -43.52 -77.10
N LEU A 157 -12.80 -43.97 -77.13
CA LEU A 157 -12.16 -44.52 -78.33
C LEU A 157 -12.59 -45.94 -78.69
N GLU A 158 -12.96 -46.78 -77.72
CA GLU A 158 -13.50 -48.12 -78.00
C GLU A 158 -14.92 -48.02 -78.58
N GLU A 159 -15.72 -47.02 -78.19
CA GLU A 159 -16.98 -46.68 -78.86
C GLU A 159 -16.75 -46.10 -80.26
N GLU A 160 -15.82 -45.15 -80.45
CA GLU A 160 -15.48 -44.63 -81.79
C GLU A 160 -15.02 -45.74 -82.75
N ASN A 161 -14.13 -46.64 -82.32
CA ASN A 161 -13.70 -47.77 -83.16
C ASN A 161 -14.86 -48.73 -83.48
N LYS A 162 -15.74 -48.99 -82.50
CA LYS A 162 -16.91 -49.86 -82.68
C LYS A 162 -17.98 -49.26 -83.60
N LEU A 163 -18.01 -47.93 -83.74
CA LEU A 163 -18.82 -47.21 -84.72
C LEU A 163 -18.13 -47.15 -86.10
N ALA A 164 -16.80 -47.03 -86.14
CA ALA A 164 -16.02 -46.92 -87.38
C ALA A 164 -15.91 -48.21 -88.20
N PHE A 165 -16.12 -49.38 -87.58
CA PHE A 165 -16.07 -50.70 -88.25
C PHE A 165 -17.46 -51.30 -88.55
N GLN A 166 -18.45 -50.48 -88.93
CA GLN A 166 -19.68 -50.95 -89.58
C GLN A 166 -19.57 -50.79 -91.10
N ASP A 167 -19.76 -51.90 -91.82
CA ASP A 167 -19.58 -52.04 -93.27
C ASP A 167 -20.72 -52.92 -93.83
N PRO A 168 -21.14 -52.79 -95.11
CA PRO A 168 -21.58 -51.52 -95.72
C PRO A 168 -22.78 -51.70 -96.69
N ASP A 169 -23.92 -51.02 -96.48
CA ASP A 169 -25.00 -51.06 -97.51
C ASP A 169 -25.92 -49.83 -97.60
N ASN A 170 -25.34 -48.66 -97.93
CA ASN A 170 -25.89 -47.75 -98.95
C ASN A 170 -24.94 -46.56 -99.23
N SER A 171 -24.70 -46.24 -100.50
CA SER A 171 -23.90 -45.07 -100.92
C SER A 171 -24.45 -44.44 -102.20
N PRO A 172 -24.40 -43.11 -102.32
CA PRO A 172 -24.15 -42.51 -103.62
C PRO A 172 -23.07 -41.41 -103.61
N LYS A 173 -21.84 -41.82 -103.96
CA LYS A 173 -20.95 -41.17 -104.96
C LYS A 173 -20.69 -39.64 -104.86
N ILE A 174 -19.59 -39.31 -104.18
CA ILE A 174 -18.42 -38.54 -104.68
C ILE A 174 -18.65 -37.34 -105.63
N LYS A 175 -18.17 -36.17 -105.22
CA LYS A 175 -17.35 -35.28 -106.09
C LYS A 175 -15.99 -35.01 -105.42
N PRO A 176 -14.88 -34.82 -106.17
CA PRO A 176 -13.52 -34.89 -105.61
C PRO A 176 -12.78 -33.53 -105.48
N THR A 177 -11.51 -33.62 -105.05
CA THR A 177 -10.41 -32.61 -105.00
C THR A 177 -10.25 -31.83 -103.68
N PRO A 178 -9.00 -31.39 -103.32
CA PRO A 178 -7.71 -32.06 -103.54
C PRO A 178 -6.79 -32.08 -102.30
N LYS A 179 -5.59 -32.66 -102.44
CA LYS A 179 -4.49 -32.55 -101.47
C LYS A 179 -4.01 -31.09 -101.36
N ILE A 180 -3.64 -30.66 -100.15
CA ILE A 180 -2.82 -29.46 -99.95
C ILE A 180 -1.34 -29.86 -99.88
N VAL A 181 -0.52 -29.17 -100.65
CA VAL A 181 0.95 -29.14 -100.61
C VAL A 181 1.36 -27.68 -100.43
N LEU A 182 2.51 -27.40 -99.82
CA LEU A 182 3.00 -26.02 -99.63
C LEU A 182 3.16 -25.30 -100.99
N PRO A 183 2.86 -23.99 -101.01
CA PRO A 183 3.82 -23.04 -101.55
C PRO A 183 4.06 -21.81 -100.66
N THR A 184 5.17 -21.13 -100.96
CA THR A 184 5.54 -19.76 -100.57
C THR A 184 5.29 -18.81 -101.75
N PRO A 185 5.57 -17.50 -101.62
CA PRO A 185 5.05 -16.49 -100.71
C PRO A 185 4.12 -15.52 -101.50
N GLU A 186 4.11 -14.22 -101.17
CA GLU A 186 3.56 -13.10 -101.97
C GLU A 186 2.03 -13.02 -102.17
N GLU A 187 1.38 -12.26 -101.29
CA GLU A 187 0.44 -11.19 -101.65
C GLU A 187 0.40 -10.19 -100.47
N GLU A 188 0.67 -8.91 -100.71
CA GLU A 188 0.58 -7.87 -99.68
C GLU A 188 -0.89 -7.40 -99.54
N PRO A 189 -1.52 -7.49 -98.35
CA PRO A 189 -2.82 -6.87 -98.13
C PRO A 189 -2.64 -5.35 -98.05
N GLU A 190 -3.44 -4.60 -98.82
CA GLU A 190 -3.48 -3.14 -98.77
C GLU A 190 -3.80 -2.66 -97.34
N GLU A 191 -2.93 -1.84 -96.73
CA GLU A 191 -3.17 -1.34 -95.37
C GLU A 191 -4.25 -0.26 -95.35
N ASP A 192 -5.36 -0.53 -94.65
CA ASP A 192 -6.40 0.46 -94.35
C ASP A 192 -5.83 1.74 -93.69
N PRO A 193 -6.32 2.95 -94.04
CA PRO A 193 -5.89 4.19 -93.39
C PRO A 193 -6.19 4.20 -91.89
N TYR A 194 -5.22 4.63 -91.09
CA TYR A 194 -5.33 4.65 -89.63
C TYR A 194 -5.91 5.97 -89.12
N GLU A 195 -7.00 5.93 -88.35
CA GLU A 195 -7.53 7.10 -87.63
C GLU A 195 -6.86 7.24 -86.26
N ILE A 196 -6.29 8.42 -85.98
CA ILE A 196 -5.62 8.78 -84.72
C ILE A 196 -5.92 10.27 -84.44
N GLY A 197 -6.61 10.58 -83.34
CA GLY A 197 -6.80 11.97 -82.89
C GLY A 197 -7.67 12.84 -83.79
N ASP A 198 -8.80 12.31 -84.27
CA ASP A 198 -9.70 12.97 -85.24
C ASP A 198 -9.00 13.33 -86.57
N ARG A 199 -7.93 12.58 -86.94
CA ARG A 199 -7.23 12.67 -88.23
C ARG A 199 -6.99 11.28 -88.82
N ILE A 200 -7.21 11.16 -90.12
CA ILE A 200 -6.89 9.97 -90.91
C ILE A 200 -5.47 10.13 -91.46
N TYR A 201 -4.59 9.17 -91.17
CA TYR A 201 -3.21 9.14 -91.64
C TYR A 201 -3.01 8.01 -92.66
N PRO A 202 -2.42 8.29 -93.85
CA PRO A 202 -1.96 7.23 -94.75
C PRO A 202 -0.77 6.48 -94.13
N PRO A 203 -0.53 5.21 -94.49
CA PRO A 203 0.47 4.35 -93.81
C PRO A 203 1.90 4.91 -93.82
N GLU A 204 2.31 5.66 -94.85
CA GLU A 204 3.60 6.37 -94.85
C GLU A 204 3.73 7.43 -93.74
N GLU A 205 2.65 8.15 -93.42
CA GLU A 205 2.67 9.18 -92.39
C GLU A 205 2.58 8.57 -90.99
N VAL A 206 1.82 7.49 -90.84
CA VAL A 206 1.85 6.64 -89.64
C VAL A 206 3.27 6.11 -89.39
N LYS A 207 3.97 5.66 -90.43
CA LYS A 207 5.36 5.21 -90.35
C LYS A 207 6.31 6.33 -89.89
N ARG A 208 6.20 7.54 -90.44
CA ARG A 208 6.98 8.71 -89.99
C ARG A 208 6.65 9.10 -88.55
N LEU A 209 5.38 9.07 -88.17
CA LEU A 209 4.91 9.37 -86.81
C LEU A 209 5.44 8.36 -85.79
N LEU A 210 5.33 7.06 -86.07
CA LEU A 210 5.80 5.98 -85.18
C LEU A 210 7.33 5.96 -85.06
N LEU A 211 8.07 6.31 -86.13
CA LEU A 211 9.52 6.56 -86.05
C LEU A 211 9.83 7.71 -85.07
N HIS A 212 9.17 8.86 -85.25
CA HIS A 212 9.37 10.02 -84.38
C HIS A 212 8.94 9.75 -82.92
N MET A 213 7.95 8.88 -82.69
CA MET A 213 7.60 8.40 -81.35
C MET A 213 8.69 7.52 -80.73
N LEU A 214 9.24 6.55 -81.48
CA LEU A 214 10.29 5.64 -80.98
C LEU A 214 11.62 6.35 -80.67
N ASP A 215 11.96 7.41 -81.40
CA ASP A 215 13.19 8.18 -81.16
C ASP A 215 13.07 9.16 -79.98
N ASN A 216 11.88 9.72 -79.73
CA ASN A 216 11.67 10.71 -78.65
C ASN A 216 11.20 10.11 -77.32
N ILE A 217 10.38 9.04 -77.34
CA ILE A 217 9.82 8.41 -76.12
C ILE A 217 10.80 7.36 -75.60
N ARG A 218 11.09 7.36 -74.30
CA ARG A 218 12.10 6.45 -73.75
C ARG A 218 11.58 5.01 -73.68
N LEU A 219 12.40 4.08 -74.18
CA LEU A 219 12.15 2.64 -74.14
C LEU A 219 12.88 2.03 -72.94
N GLY A 220 12.13 1.69 -71.89
CA GLY A 220 12.62 1.04 -70.67
C GLY A 220 12.23 -0.43 -70.56
N GLU A 221 12.45 -0.99 -69.35
CA GLU A 221 12.02 -2.33 -68.94
C GLU A 221 11.08 -2.23 -67.72
N ALA A 222 9.89 -2.85 -67.79
CA ALA A 222 8.90 -2.86 -66.71
C ALA A 222 8.79 -4.24 -66.05
N LYS A 223 9.01 -4.33 -64.74
CA LYS A 223 8.94 -5.58 -63.96
C LYS A 223 7.57 -5.75 -63.30
N VAL A 224 6.79 -6.73 -63.75
CA VAL A 224 5.53 -7.14 -63.13
C VAL A 224 5.78 -8.31 -62.18
N PRO A 225 5.34 -8.25 -60.90
CA PRO A 225 5.36 -9.39 -59.99
C PRO A 225 4.66 -10.61 -60.60
N ILE A 226 5.20 -11.81 -60.37
CA ILE A 226 4.71 -13.12 -60.87
C ILE A 226 4.81 -13.30 -62.40
N ILE A 227 4.57 -12.25 -63.22
CA ILE A 227 4.49 -12.36 -64.69
C ILE A 227 5.84 -12.15 -65.39
N GLY A 228 6.74 -11.31 -64.85
CA GLY A 228 8.11 -11.14 -65.35
C GLY A 228 8.47 -9.72 -65.80
N THR A 229 9.60 -9.58 -66.50
CA THR A 229 10.07 -8.30 -67.07
C THR A 229 9.67 -8.16 -68.53
N TYR A 230 9.01 -7.05 -68.85
CA TYR A 230 8.66 -6.65 -70.21
C TYR A 230 9.68 -5.65 -70.74
N GLN A 231 10.21 -5.90 -71.94
CA GLN A 231 11.10 -4.99 -72.67
C GLN A 231 10.29 -4.10 -73.62
N ASN A 232 10.88 -2.98 -74.04
CA ASN A 232 10.28 -1.97 -74.92
C ASN A 232 8.99 -1.37 -74.32
N THR A 233 9.10 -0.85 -73.09
CA THR A 233 7.98 -0.26 -72.34
C THR A 233 8.21 1.21 -72.02
N SER A 234 7.16 2.03 -72.14
CA SER A 234 7.18 3.46 -71.80
C SER A 234 6.03 3.79 -70.85
N SER A 235 6.15 4.83 -70.01
CA SER A 235 5.05 5.22 -69.11
C SER A 235 3.97 6.01 -69.85
N GLY A 236 2.73 5.95 -69.36
CA GLY A 236 1.62 6.72 -69.92
C GLY A 236 1.85 8.23 -69.90
N ALA A 237 2.61 8.74 -68.92
CA ALA A 237 2.96 10.15 -68.82
C ALA A 237 3.90 10.62 -69.95
N GLU A 238 4.95 9.86 -70.26
CA GLU A 238 5.89 10.18 -71.36
C GLU A 238 5.19 10.16 -72.73
N ILE A 239 4.24 9.24 -72.92
CA ILE A 239 3.45 9.15 -74.14
C ILE A 239 2.53 10.38 -74.27
N VAL A 240 1.89 10.83 -73.18
CA VAL A 240 1.07 12.05 -73.18
C VAL A 240 1.90 13.32 -73.39
N GLU A 241 3.09 13.41 -72.79
CA GLU A 241 4.03 14.53 -73.00
C GLU A 241 4.44 14.64 -74.47
N TYR A 242 4.74 13.53 -75.14
CA TYR A 242 4.97 13.51 -76.59
C TYR A 242 3.73 13.99 -77.37
N ILE A 243 2.53 13.49 -77.04
CA ILE A 243 1.29 13.80 -77.77
C ILE A 243 0.96 15.31 -77.66
N GLN A 244 1.15 15.91 -76.48
CA GLN A 244 0.95 17.34 -76.25
C GLN A 244 1.95 18.19 -77.05
N ASN A 245 3.24 17.86 -76.95
CA ASN A 245 4.31 18.65 -77.59
C ASN A 245 4.36 18.49 -79.12
N ASN A 246 4.17 17.28 -79.64
CA ASN A 246 4.46 16.93 -81.04
C ASN A 246 3.22 16.66 -81.91
N MET A 247 2.06 16.38 -81.32
CA MET A 247 0.78 16.23 -82.06
C MET A 247 -0.24 17.35 -81.76
N GLY A 248 0.13 18.34 -80.96
CA GLY A 248 -0.66 19.57 -80.77
C GLY A 248 -1.95 19.37 -79.98
N ALA A 249 -2.03 18.33 -79.14
CA ALA A 249 -3.19 18.09 -78.29
C ALA A 249 -3.31 19.19 -77.21
N THR A 250 -4.27 20.09 -77.39
CA THR A 250 -4.42 21.29 -76.54
C THR A 250 -4.93 21.01 -75.12
N ASN A 251 -5.61 19.88 -74.93
CA ASN A 251 -6.24 19.49 -73.68
C ASN A 251 -5.85 18.04 -73.29
N LEU A 252 -5.73 17.76 -72.00
CA LEU A 252 -5.37 16.42 -71.49
C LEU A 252 -6.30 15.32 -72.02
N ALA A 253 -7.62 15.55 -72.02
CA ALA A 253 -8.60 14.58 -72.52
C ALA A 253 -8.44 14.26 -74.03
N GLN A 254 -7.89 15.19 -74.82
CA GLN A 254 -7.57 14.94 -76.23
C GLN A 254 -6.32 14.06 -76.35
N ALA A 255 -5.30 14.31 -75.51
CA ALA A 255 -4.09 13.49 -75.48
C ALA A 255 -4.35 12.06 -74.96
N GLU A 256 -5.27 11.89 -74.00
CA GLU A 256 -5.68 10.57 -73.54
C GLU A 256 -6.51 9.80 -74.58
N ARG A 257 -7.36 10.49 -75.36
CA ARG A 257 -8.06 9.89 -76.50
C ARG A 257 -7.09 9.43 -77.59
N ILE A 258 -6.13 10.26 -77.98
CA ILE A 258 -5.05 9.89 -78.91
C ILE A 258 -4.25 8.68 -78.39
N GLY A 259 -3.97 8.63 -77.09
CA GLY A 259 -3.33 7.48 -76.46
C GLY A 259 -4.20 6.21 -76.48
N GLN A 260 -5.52 6.34 -76.39
CA GLN A 260 -6.47 5.24 -76.58
C GLN A 260 -6.46 4.75 -78.04
N ASP A 261 -6.52 5.65 -79.01
CA ASP A 261 -6.46 5.32 -80.44
C ASP A 261 -5.20 4.50 -80.77
N LEU A 262 -4.05 4.79 -80.12
CA LEU A 262 -2.81 4.02 -80.27
C LEU A 262 -2.83 2.63 -79.61
N VAL A 263 -3.67 2.41 -78.59
CA VAL A 263 -3.91 1.08 -78.00
C VAL A 263 -4.87 0.28 -78.90
N ASP A 264 -5.93 0.92 -79.40
CA ASP A 264 -7.01 0.29 -80.15
C ASP A 264 -6.57 -0.07 -81.59
N ASN A 265 -5.78 0.76 -82.25
CA ASN A 265 -5.06 0.42 -83.50
C ASN A 265 -3.97 -0.66 -83.30
N GLY A 266 -3.73 -1.11 -82.07
CA GLY A 266 -2.84 -2.22 -81.76
C GLY A 266 -1.34 -1.88 -81.76
N PHE A 267 -0.97 -0.61 -81.62
CA PHE A 267 0.43 -0.18 -81.50
C PHE A 267 0.97 -0.31 -80.07
N LEU A 268 0.12 -0.10 -79.07
CA LEU A 268 0.45 -0.20 -77.64
C LEU A 268 -0.27 -1.35 -76.91
N ARG A 269 0.19 -1.69 -75.71
CA ARG A 269 -0.48 -2.64 -74.78
C ARG A 269 -0.21 -2.28 -73.33
N LEU A 270 -1.26 -2.08 -72.52
CA LEU A 270 -1.11 -1.91 -71.07
C LEU A 270 -0.49 -3.16 -70.40
N ILE A 271 0.45 -2.93 -69.48
CA ILE A 271 1.13 -3.95 -68.67
C ILE A 271 0.73 -3.78 -67.19
N GLY A 272 0.56 -4.90 -66.49
CA GLY A 272 0.38 -4.96 -65.03
C GLY A 272 -1.08 -4.96 -64.57
N ASN A 273 -1.97 -4.25 -65.28
CA ASN A 273 -3.39 -4.17 -64.97
C ASN A 273 -4.26 -4.84 -66.06
N MET A 274 -5.44 -5.34 -65.68
CA MET A 274 -6.44 -5.82 -66.63
C MET A 274 -7.30 -4.67 -67.16
N GLY A 275 -7.15 -4.35 -68.45
CA GLY A 275 -7.92 -3.33 -69.17
C GLY A 275 -7.25 -2.93 -70.48
N SER A 276 -7.98 -2.25 -71.36
CA SER A 276 -7.46 -1.60 -72.58
C SER A 276 -7.38 -0.08 -72.47
N THR A 277 -7.83 0.51 -71.36
CA THR A 277 -7.89 1.96 -71.16
C THR A 277 -6.49 2.58 -71.07
N PHE A 278 -6.22 3.52 -71.97
CA PHE A 278 -5.10 4.44 -71.86
C PHE A 278 -5.39 5.51 -70.78
N ALA A 279 -4.36 5.93 -70.02
CA ALA A 279 -4.48 6.95 -68.99
C ALA A 279 -3.12 7.62 -68.73
N ASN A 280 -3.14 8.93 -68.47
CA ASN A 280 -1.95 9.68 -68.09
C ASN A 280 -1.47 9.26 -66.68
N SER A 281 -0.47 8.37 -66.63
CA SER A 281 0.12 7.93 -65.38
C SER A 281 1.55 7.45 -65.54
N SER A 282 2.44 7.90 -64.66
CA SER A 282 3.80 7.36 -64.48
C SER A 282 3.83 5.97 -63.84
N LYS A 283 2.68 5.44 -63.40
CA LYS A 283 2.55 4.06 -62.86
C LYS A 283 2.03 3.05 -63.88
N MET A 284 1.34 3.51 -64.93
CA MET A 284 0.87 2.65 -66.02
C MET A 284 1.96 2.57 -67.08
N ASN A 285 2.38 1.34 -67.41
CA ASN A 285 3.41 1.08 -68.41
C ASN A 285 2.78 0.43 -69.64
N TYR A 286 3.14 0.91 -70.82
CA TYR A 286 2.63 0.43 -72.10
C TYR A 286 3.76 -0.20 -72.91
N GLN A 287 3.55 -1.41 -73.44
CA GLN A 287 4.47 -2.07 -74.34
C GLN A 287 4.24 -1.64 -75.78
N TRP A 288 5.31 -1.32 -76.49
CA TRP A 288 5.29 -1.16 -77.95
C TRP A 288 5.16 -2.54 -78.61
N ARG A 289 4.15 -2.69 -79.47
CA ARG A 289 3.82 -3.96 -80.14
C ARG A 289 4.76 -4.24 -81.32
N PRO A 290 5.03 -5.52 -81.66
CA PRO A 290 5.85 -5.88 -82.83
C PRO A 290 5.43 -5.21 -84.15
N LYS A 291 4.12 -4.95 -84.35
CA LYS A 291 3.57 -4.21 -85.51
C LYS A 291 4.26 -2.84 -85.70
N VAL A 292 4.59 -2.13 -84.62
CA VAL A 292 5.26 -0.83 -84.67
C VAL A 292 6.69 -0.98 -85.22
N PHE A 293 7.43 -1.97 -84.74
CA PHE A 293 8.80 -2.24 -85.21
C PHE A 293 8.82 -2.76 -86.67
N GLN A 294 7.80 -3.52 -87.06
CA GLN A 294 7.61 -3.98 -88.44
C GLN A 294 7.32 -2.81 -89.41
N ILE A 295 6.37 -1.93 -89.09
CA ILE A 295 6.03 -0.76 -89.92
C ILE A 295 7.21 0.21 -90.02
N THR A 296 7.84 0.54 -88.89
CA THR A 296 8.94 1.53 -88.85
C THR A 296 10.25 1.00 -89.44
N GLY A 297 10.49 -0.32 -89.39
CA GLY A 297 11.76 -0.93 -89.81
C GLY A 297 12.88 -0.81 -88.76
N VAL A 298 12.58 -0.28 -87.58
CA VAL A 298 13.54 -0.16 -86.48
C VAL A 298 13.77 -1.54 -85.85
N PRO A 299 15.02 -2.03 -85.72
CA PRO A 299 15.30 -3.36 -85.18
C PRO A 299 14.88 -3.46 -83.70
N GLU A 300 13.85 -4.28 -83.45
CA GLU A 300 13.34 -4.57 -82.11
C GLU A 300 14.48 -5.15 -81.23
N LYS A 301 14.74 -4.52 -80.06
CA LYS A 301 15.84 -4.88 -79.14
C LYS A 301 15.61 -6.21 -78.39
N LYS A 302 15.49 -7.32 -79.11
CA LYS A 302 15.27 -8.67 -78.56
C LYS A 302 16.52 -9.18 -77.85
N LYS A 303 16.50 -9.17 -76.51
CA LYS A 303 17.31 -10.12 -75.73
C LYS A 303 16.45 -11.36 -75.44
N PRO A 304 16.88 -12.58 -75.76
CA PRO A 304 16.10 -13.79 -75.48
C PRO A 304 15.88 -13.94 -73.95
N LEU A 305 14.74 -14.51 -73.55
CA LEU A 305 14.39 -14.66 -72.14
C LEU A 305 15.31 -15.67 -71.43
N MET A 306 16.40 -15.19 -70.86
CA MET A 306 17.10 -15.92 -69.79
C MET A 306 16.18 -16.01 -68.56
N ARG A 307 15.60 -17.20 -68.32
CA ARG A 307 15.13 -17.55 -66.98
C ARG A 307 16.35 -17.68 -66.08
N VAL A 308 16.53 -16.73 -65.18
CA VAL A 308 17.59 -16.76 -64.16
C VAL A 308 17.32 -17.91 -63.20
N THR A 309 18.11 -18.98 -63.30
CA THR A 309 18.13 -20.08 -62.33
C THR A 309 18.96 -19.69 -61.11
N SER A 310 18.31 -19.15 -60.08
CA SER A 310 18.96 -18.87 -58.79
C SER A 310 19.11 -20.16 -57.97
N VAL A 311 20.22 -20.87 -58.17
CA VAL A 311 20.68 -21.87 -57.20
C VAL A 311 21.26 -21.14 -55.99
N ALA A 312 20.74 -21.41 -54.80
CA ALA A 312 21.31 -20.99 -53.53
C ALA A 312 21.12 -22.14 -52.52
N SER A 313 22.20 -22.56 -51.88
CA SER A 313 22.24 -23.76 -51.04
C SER A 313 22.52 -23.42 -49.58
N SER A 314 21.53 -23.60 -48.70
CA SER A 314 21.72 -24.05 -47.31
C SER A 314 20.37 -24.13 -46.57
N GLU A 315 20.05 -25.33 -46.07
CA GLU A 315 19.44 -25.55 -44.74
C GLU A 315 18.26 -24.66 -44.31
N ASP A 316 17.02 -25.08 -44.62
CA ASP A 316 16.21 -25.82 -43.63
C ASP A 316 15.09 -26.65 -44.32
N GLY A 317 14.56 -27.66 -43.64
CA GLY A 317 13.72 -28.71 -44.20
C GLY A 317 12.21 -28.47 -44.14
N SER A 318 11.62 -27.76 -45.12
CA SER A 318 10.17 -27.87 -45.40
C SER A 318 9.80 -27.80 -46.89
N GLY A 319 9.33 -28.93 -47.44
CA GLY A 319 9.03 -29.10 -48.87
C GLY A 319 7.67 -28.58 -49.32
N ASN A 320 7.51 -27.25 -49.37
CA ASN A 320 6.33 -26.59 -49.94
C ASN A 320 6.36 -26.55 -51.48
N GLU A 321 6.09 -27.70 -52.10
CA GLU A 321 5.81 -27.80 -53.54
C GLU A 321 4.48 -27.10 -53.87
N SER A 322 4.56 -25.90 -54.47
CA SER A 322 3.38 -25.21 -55.01
C SER A 322 2.95 -25.77 -56.37
N PRO A 323 1.66 -25.66 -56.76
CA PRO A 323 1.05 -26.54 -57.75
C PRO A 323 1.35 -26.13 -59.21
N ILE A 324 2.55 -26.45 -59.69
CA ILE A 324 2.83 -26.56 -61.11
C ILE A 324 3.28 -27.99 -61.40
N THR A 325 2.31 -28.90 -61.57
CA THR A 325 2.54 -30.21 -62.20
C THR A 325 2.76 -30.02 -63.70
N SER A 326 3.91 -29.44 -64.01
CA SER A 326 4.70 -29.63 -65.21
C SER A 326 3.95 -29.91 -66.52
N VAL A 327 3.68 -28.84 -67.27
CA VAL A 327 3.68 -28.89 -68.75
C VAL A 327 4.97 -29.55 -69.29
N GLN A 328 6.05 -29.48 -68.52
CA GLN A 328 7.33 -30.17 -68.73
C GLN A 328 7.25 -31.70 -68.64
N GLU A 329 6.28 -32.27 -67.91
CA GLU A 329 6.04 -33.72 -67.82
C GLU A 329 5.29 -34.19 -69.08
N ILE A 330 4.29 -33.41 -69.52
CA ILE A 330 3.61 -33.58 -70.82
C ILE A 330 4.61 -33.45 -71.99
N LEU A 331 5.55 -32.50 -71.93
CA LEU A 331 6.64 -32.39 -72.92
C LEU A 331 7.65 -33.54 -72.84
N SER A 332 7.91 -34.10 -71.66
CA SER A 332 8.84 -35.24 -71.52
C SER A 332 8.34 -36.51 -72.21
N GLY A 333 7.01 -36.66 -72.32
CA GLY A 333 6.36 -37.70 -73.15
C GLY A 333 6.41 -37.44 -74.65
N TRP A 334 6.89 -36.27 -75.11
CA TRP A 334 6.96 -35.88 -76.53
C TRP A 334 8.41 -35.73 -77.01
N ASN A 335 9.23 -36.76 -76.79
CA ASN A 335 10.56 -36.90 -77.36
C ASN A 335 10.52 -37.83 -78.60
N PRO A 336 10.35 -37.32 -79.83
CA PRO A 336 10.15 -38.13 -81.04
C PRO A 336 11.37 -38.98 -81.45
N LEU A 337 12.52 -38.81 -80.79
CA LEU A 337 13.75 -39.57 -81.04
C LEU A 337 13.99 -40.71 -80.03
N ASN A 338 13.13 -40.87 -79.02
CA ASN A 338 13.26 -41.94 -78.02
C ASN A 338 11.89 -42.51 -77.59
N ASN A 339 11.11 -43.00 -78.55
CA ASN A 339 9.90 -43.79 -78.27
C ASN A 339 10.29 -45.22 -77.85
N PRO A 340 10.01 -45.67 -76.61
CA PRO A 340 10.40 -47.02 -76.16
C PRO A 340 9.64 -48.16 -76.84
N TYR A 341 8.53 -47.87 -77.53
CA TYR A 341 7.66 -48.87 -78.19
C TYR A 341 7.39 -48.47 -79.66
N PRO A 342 8.32 -48.78 -80.59
CA PRO A 342 8.32 -48.16 -81.94
C PRO A 342 7.12 -48.47 -82.85
N ASN A 343 6.34 -49.52 -82.57
CA ASN A 343 5.29 -50.05 -83.47
C ASN A 343 3.89 -50.11 -82.79
N GLU A 344 3.65 -49.35 -81.74
CA GLU A 344 2.41 -49.41 -80.94
C GLU A 344 1.24 -48.64 -81.58
N THR A 345 0.03 -49.21 -81.58
CA THR A 345 -1.18 -48.50 -82.03
C THR A 345 -1.68 -47.48 -81.00
N PRO A 346 -2.42 -46.42 -81.41
CA PRO A 346 -2.94 -45.43 -80.47
C PRO A 346 -3.84 -46.01 -79.36
N SER A 347 -4.60 -47.06 -79.66
CA SER A 347 -5.46 -47.77 -78.71
C SER A 347 -4.68 -48.63 -77.71
N GLU A 348 -3.65 -49.35 -78.15
CA GLU A 348 -2.73 -50.07 -77.26
C GLU A 348 -1.98 -49.10 -76.33
N LYS A 349 -1.48 -47.99 -76.86
CA LYS A 349 -0.81 -46.94 -76.09
C LYS A 349 -1.70 -46.41 -74.96
N LEU A 350 -2.96 -46.08 -75.27
CA LEU A 350 -3.89 -45.53 -74.26
C LEU A 350 -4.34 -46.59 -73.25
N ARG A 351 -4.46 -47.86 -73.65
CA ARG A 351 -4.64 -48.99 -72.71
C ARG A 351 -3.42 -49.15 -71.77
N ARG A 352 -2.17 -49.01 -72.26
CA ARG A 352 -0.99 -49.00 -71.36
C ARG A 352 -1.01 -47.79 -70.44
N GLU A 353 -1.27 -46.58 -70.95
CA GLU A 353 -1.33 -45.38 -70.12
C GLU A 353 -2.42 -45.44 -69.04
N ALA A 354 -3.56 -46.09 -69.32
CA ALA A 354 -4.60 -46.37 -68.33
C ALA A 354 -4.15 -47.41 -67.29
N PHE A 355 -3.49 -48.50 -67.70
CA PHE A 355 -2.92 -49.50 -66.78
C PHE A 355 -1.80 -48.94 -65.89
N GLU A 356 -0.93 -48.09 -66.45
CA GLU A 356 0.07 -47.37 -65.68
C GLU A 356 -0.56 -46.41 -64.67
N ALA A 357 -1.65 -45.72 -65.03
CA ALA A 357 -2.39 -44.85 -64.12
C ALA A 357 -3.08 -45.64 -63.00
N ASP A 358 -3.60 -46.83 -63.32
CA ASP A 358 -4.18 -47.78 -62.35
C ASP A 358 -3.14 -48.27 -61.33
N GLU A 359 -1.99 -48.78 -61.78
CA GLU A 359 -0.95 -49.23 -60.85
C GLU A 359 -0.36 -48.08 -60.01
N LYS A 360 -0.20 -46.88 -60.59
CA LYS A 360 0.18 -45.66 -59.85
C LYS A 360 -0.90 -45.30 -58.80
N TYR A 361 -2.18 -45.42 -59.13
CA TYR A 361 -3.30 -45.19 -58.20
C TYR A 361 -3.35 -46.25 -57.09
N LYS A 362 -3.30 -47.56 -57.42
CA LYS A 362 -3.24 -48.68 -56.47
C LYS A 362 -2.03 -48.59 -55.53
N ALA A 363 -0.87 -48.15 -56.03
CA ALA A 363 0.32 -47.91 -55.20
C ALA A 363 0.10 -46.70 -54.27
N GLY A 364 -0.50 -45.62 -54.77
CA GLY A 364 -0.88 -44.44 -53.99
C GLY A 364 -1.86 -44.77 -52.85
N VAL A 365 -2.87 -45.61 -53.12
CA VAL A 365 -3.85 -46.10 -52.12
C VAL A 365 -3.17 -46.97 -51.07
N ARG A 366 -2.35 -47.95 -51.47
CA ARG A 366 -1.55 -48.78 -50.53
C ARG A 366 -0.66 -47.94 -49.62
N ARG A 367 -0.03 -46.88 -50.16
CA ARG A 367 0.79 -45.94 -49.38
C ARG A 367 -0.04 -45.05 -48.46
N LEU A 368 -1.25 -44.64 -48.87
CA LEU A 368 -2.15 -43.87 -48.04
C LEU A 368 -2.63 -44.67 -46.83
N ASP A 369 -3.00 -45.94 -47.02
CA ASP A 369 -3.44 -46.82 -45.93
C ASP A 369 -2.30 -47.05 -44.90
N GLN A 370 -1.07 -47.26 -45.36
CA GLN A 370 0.11 -47.34 -44.48
C GLN A 370 0.38 -46.05 -43.69
N ILE A 371 0.14 -44.87 -44.29
CA ILE A 371 0.28 -43.57 -43.59
C ILE A 371 -0.89 -43.36 -42.60
N ARG A 372 -2.10 -43.82 -42.95
CA ARG A 372 -3.28 -43.76 -42.08
C ARG A 372 -3.08 -44.63 -40.83
N CYS A 373 -2.67 -45.89 -40.96
CA CYS A 373 -2.47 -46.77 -39.80
C CYS A 373 -1.42 -46.20 -38.84
N ARG A 374 -0.29 -45.70 -39.37
CA ARG A 374 0.74 -45.02 -38.55
C ARG A 374 0.24 -43.75 -37.88
N LEU A 375 -0.60 -42.96 -38.55
CA LEU A 375 -1.25 -41.80 -37.93
C LEU A 375 -2.19 -42.25 -36.80
N GLU A 376 -3.01 -43.29 -37.00
CA GLU A 376 -3.91 -43.81 -35.98
C GLU A 376 -3.13 -44.38 -34.77
N GLU A 377 -2.02 -45.10 -35.01
CA GLU A 377 -1.07 -45.58 -34.00
C GLU A 377 -0.46 -44.41 -33.19
N GLU A 378 0.21 -43.46 -33.85
CA GLU A 378 0.86 -42.32 -33.19
C GLU A 378 -0.16 -41.40 -32.49
N VAL A 379 -1.39 -41.27 -33.01
CA VAL A 379 -2.48 -40.53 -32.34
C VAL A 379 -2.90 -41.24 -31.05
N ILE A 380 -3.10 -42.56 -31.05
CA ILE A 380 -3.48 -43.31 -29.84
C ILE A 380 -2.42 -43.18 -28.74
N GLU A 381 -1.14 -43.27 -29.10
CA GLU A 381 -0.04 -43.13 -28.12
C GLU A 381 0.06 -41.71 -27.57
N ASN A 382 0.03 -40.68 -28.43
CA ASN A 382 0.04 -39.29 -27.97
C ASN A 382 -1.20 -38.94 -27.12
N LEU A 383 -2.39 -39.45 -27.48
CA LEU A 383 -3.62 -39.21 -26.70
C LEU A 383 -3.52 -39.76 -25.28
N ARG A 384 -3.00 -40.99 -25.11
CA ARG A 384 -2.76 -41.59 -23.78
C ARG A 384 -1.71 -40.82 -22.97
N PHE A 385 -0.63 -40.38 -23.62
CA PHE A 385 0.39 -39.56 -22.98
C PHE A 385 -0.13 -38.17 -22.56
N MET A 386 -0.98 -37.54 -23.39
CA MET A 386 -1.63 -36.27 -23.06
C MET A 386 -2.68 -36.41 -21.95
N GLU A 387 -3.42 -37.52 -21.88
CA GLU A 387 -4.34 -37.83 -20.77
C GLU A 387 -3.59 -37.91 -19.44
N GLN A 388 -2.45 -38.62 -19.42
CA GLN A 388 -1.56 -38.68 -18.25
C GLN A 388 -0.98 -37.29 -17.90
N CYS A 389 -0.58 -36.49 -18.89
CA CYS A 389 -0.04 -35.15 -18.67
C CYS A 389 -1.08 -34.17 -18.08
N GLU A 390 -2.35 -34.25 -18.49
CA GLU A 390 -3.44 -33.46 -17.92
C GLU A 390 -3.82 -33.94 -16.51
N LEU A 391 -3.87 -35.26 -16.30
CA LEU A 391 -4.10 -35.84 -14.97
C LEU A 391 -3.03 -35.38 -13.97
N ASP A 392 -1.76 -35.35 -14.39
CA ASP A 392 -0.66 -34.84 -13.57
C ASP A 392 -0.68 -33.31 -13.42
N ARG A 393 -1.25 -32.55 -14.37
CA ARG A 393 -1.53 -31.11 -14.20
C ARG A 393 -2.54 -30.87 -13.08
N LEU A 394 -3.64 -31.63 -13.06
CA LEU A 394 -4.67 -31.51 -12.03
C LEU A 394 -4.13 -31.90 -10.64
N LYS A 395 -3.23 -32.90 -10.55
CA LYS A 395 -2.47 -33.19 -9.32
C LYS A 395 -1.56 -32.04 -8.90
N ALA A 396 -0.78 -31.48 -9.83
CA ALA A 396 0.15 -30.39 -9.55
C ALA A 396 -0.60 -29.14 -9.04
N ILE A 397 -1.70 -28.75 -9.68
CA ILE A 397 -2.57 -27.66 -9.22
C ILE A 397 -3.08 -27.93 -7.80
N LYS A 398 -3.53 -29.15 -7.50
CA LYS A 398 -4.01 -29.52 -6.16
C LYS A 398 -2.91 -29.40 -5.09
N ALA A 399 -1.68 -29.81 -5.39
CA ALA A 399 -0.53 -29.65 -4.50
C ALA A 399 -0.21 -28.17 -4.28
N VAL A 400 -0.09 -27.39 -5.35
CA VAL A 400 0.24 -25.95 -5.31
C VAL A 400 -0.76 -25.13 -4.48
N VAL A 401 -2.05 -25.46 -4.52
CA VAL A 401 -3.08 -24.81 -3.68
C VAL A 401 -2.92 -25.19 -2.19
N LEU A 402 -2.50 -26.43 -1.89
CA LEU A 402 -2.18 -26.86 -0.53
C LEU A 402 -0.91 -26.15 -0.01
N ASP A 403 0.16 -26.13 -0.81
CA ASP A 403 1.44 -25.50 -0.47
C ASP A 403 1.30 -24.00 -0.26
N PHE A 404 0.49 -23.32 -1.09
CA PHE A 404 0.14 -21.90 -0.92
C PHE A 404 -0.64 -21.63 0.37
N SER A 405 -1.57 -22.53 0.72
CA SER A 405 -2.31 -22.44 1.98
C SER A 405 -1.36 -22.65 3.18
N GLY A 406 -0.45 -23.63 3.10
CA GLY A 406 0.56 -23.93 4.12
C GLY A 406 1.58 -22.80 4.33
N ALA A 407 2.07 -22.20 3.25
CA ALA A 407 3.03 -21.09 3.27
C ALA A 407 2.55 -19.89 4.11
N ILE A 408 1.23 -19.63 4.11
CA ILE A 408 0.57 -18.63 4.95
C ILE A 408 0.30 -19.20 6.35
N SER A 409 -0.30 -20.39 6.43
CA SER A 409 -0.76 -21.01 7.70
C SER A 409 0.36 -21.20 8.71
N ASN A 410 1.57 -21.53 8.26
CA ASN A 410 2.77 -21.70 9.09
C ASN A 410 3.23 -20.43 9.81
N VAL A 411 2.63 -19.26 9.53
CA VAL A 411 2.98 -17.97 10.16
C VAL A 411 1.80 -17.39 10.97
N ILE A 412 0.58 -17.93 10.83
CA ILE A 412 -0.59 -17.46 11.58
C ILE A 412 -0.40 -17.53 13.11
N PRO A 413 0.19 -18.58 13.71
CA PRO A 413 0.43 -18.62 15.16
C PRO A 413 1.35 -17.49 15.66
N ASN A 414 2.35 -17.08 14.86
CA ASN A 414 3.21 -15.96 15.21
C ASN A 414 2.41 -14.64 15.18
N LEU A 415 1.62 -14.42 14.13
CA LEU A 415 0.78 -13.22 14.01
C LEU A 415 -0.22 -13.13 15.17
N GLN A 416 -0.84 -14.25 15.55
CA GLN A 416 -1.70 -14.31 16.72
C GLN A 416 -0.94 -13.91 18.00
N SER A 417 0.25 -14.49 18.25
CA SER A 417 1.08 -14.13 19.41
C SER A 417 1.39 -12.64 19.48
N THR A 418 1.65 -11.96 18.35
CA THR A 418 1.89 -10.50 18.36
C THR A 418 0.65 -9.69 18.78
N VAL A 419 -0.56 -10.17 18.44
CA VAL A 419 -1.82 -9.53 18.87
C VAL A 419 -2.11 -9.81 20.33
N ASP A 420 -1.90 -11.04 20.79
CA ASP A 420 -2.08 -11.44 22.19
C ASP A 420 -1.14 -10.66 23.12
N HIS A 421 0.13 -10.44 22.71
CA HIS A 421 1.06 -9.56 23.42
C HIS A 421 0.60 -8.09 23.43
N MET A 422 0.09 -7.56 22.31
CA MET A 422 -0.47 -6.20 22.25
C MET A 422 -1.66 -6.02 23.20
N MET A 423 -2.50 -7.04 23.39
CA MET A 423 -3.56 -7.03 24.40
C MET A 423 -2.99 -7.03 25.83
N LEU A 424 -2.00 -7.87 26.13
CA LEU A 424 -1.34 -7.87 27.45
C LEU A 424 -0.69 -6.52 27.78
N TYR A 425 -0.10 -5.82 26.80
CA TYR A 425 0.44 -4.48 27.02
C TYR A 425 -0.64 -3.46 27.43
N GLN A 426 -1.89 -3.59 26.96
CA GLN A 426 -3.00 -2.75 27.42
C GLN A 426 -3.28 -2.93 28.93
N GLU A 427 -3.23 -4.17 29.42
CA GLU A 427 -3.47 -4.50 30.84
C GLU A 427 -2.39 -3.94 31.78
N THR A 428 -1.19 -3.66 31.26
CA THR A 428 -0.12 -3.01 32.06
C THR A 428 -0.40 -1.55 32.41
N ILE A 429 -1.37 -0.91 31.75
CA ILE A 429 -1.68 0.52 31.93
C ILE A 429 -2.46 0.74 33.24
N GLN A 430 -1.94 1.61 34.11
CA GLN A 430 -2.54 1.94 35.41
C GLN A 430 -2.87 3.45 35.47
N PRO A 431 -4.06 3.90 35.01
CA PRO A 431 -4.38 5.33 34.90
C PRO A 431 -4.28 6.10 36.23
N LEU A 432 -4.69 5.48 37.34
CA LEU A 432 -4.56 6.06 38.68
C LEU A 432 -3.12 6.03 39.23
N GLY A 433 -2.30 5.09 38.75
CA GLY A 433 -0.87 5.03 39.06
C GLY A 433 -0.10 6.13 38.34
N ASP A 434 -0.32 6.29 37.03
CA ASP A 434 0.35 7.32 36.23
C ASP A 434 -0.12 8.73 36.58
N LEU A 435 -1.40 8.92 36.95
CA LEU A 435 -1.87 10.21 37.48
C LEU A 435 -1.20 10.55 38.83
N ARG A 436 -0.96 9.55 39.70
CA ARG A 436 -0.21 9.76 40.95
C ARG A 436 1.26 10.06 40.65
N TYR A 437 1.91 9.30 39.78
CA TYR A 437 3.28 9.57 39.35
C TYR A 437 3.43 10.99 38.80
N LEU A 438 2.49 11.45 37.95
CA LEU A 438 2.48 12.79 37.42
C LEU A 438 2.31 13.86 38.52
N LEU A 439 1.39 13.64 39.46
CA LEU A 439 1.18 14.57 40.58
C LEU A 439 2.36 14.58 41.56
N GLU A 440 2.96 13.44 41.87
CA GLU A 440 4.06 13.33 42.84
C GLU A 440 5.33 14.01 42.32
N ASN A 441 5.66 13.81 41.04
CA ASN A 441 6.90 14.34 40.42
C ASN A 441 6.76 15.77 39.86
N TYR A 442 5.58 16.20 39.41
CA TYR A 442 5.40 17.49 38.72
C TYR A 442 4.50 18.52 39.45
N ARG A 443 3.98 18.22 40.67
CA ARG A 443 3.30 19.24 41.49
C ARG A 443 4.24 20.39 41.88
N THR A 444 3.71 21.61 41.84
CA THR A 444 4.48 22.85 42.07
C THR A 444 4.08 23.61 43.34
N GLY A 445 2.93 23.30 43.94
CA GLY A 445 2.47 23.90 45.19
C GLY A 445 1.02 23.59 45.54
N GLY A 446 0.63 23.92 46.76
CA GLY A 446 -0.76 23.90 47.23
C GLY A 446 -1.53 25.17 46.85
N PHE A 447 -2.86 25.12 46.93
CA PHE A 447 -3.69 26.31 46.75
C PHE A 447 -3.58 27.25 47.98
N VAL A 448 -2.64 28.18 47.92
CA VAL A 448 -2.41 29.21 48.94
C VAL A 448 -2.57 30.61 48.31
N PRO A 449 -3.81 31.16 48.25
CA PRO A 449 -4.05 32.49 47.71
C PRO A 449 -3.38 33.59 48.58
N ARG A 450 -2.62 34.46 47.92
CA ARG A 450 -1.96 35.62 48.57
C ARG A 450 -2.73 36.89 48.24
N VAL A 451 -3.36 37.48 49.26
CA VAL A 451 -4.17 38.69 49.15
C VAL A 451 -3.31 39.91 49.50
N GLN A 452 -3.34 40.94 48.66
CA GLN A 452 -2.72 42.21 49.03
C GLN A 452 -3.60 42.92 50.07
N ALA A 453 -3.01 43.25 51.22
CA ALA A 453 -3.66 44.07 52.24
C ALA A 453 -3.55 45.56 51.90
N TYR A 454 -4.56 46.35 52.27
CA TYR A 454 -4.50 47.80 52.27
C TYR A 454 -3.63 48.31 53.43
N GLU A 455 -2.44 48.79 53.09
CA GLU A 455 -1.47 49.33 54.06
C GLU A 455 -1.73 50.81 54.33
N ASN A 456 -2.62 51.09 55.28
CA ASN A 456 -2.90 52.46 55.72
C ASN A 456 -1.73 53.04 56.53
N TYR A 457 -1.15 54.15 56.06
CA TYR A 457 -0.09 54.90 56.75
C TYR A 457 -0.47 55.36 58.17
N TYR A 458 -1.77 55.57 58.43
CA TYR A 458 -2.32 55.95 59.74
C TYR A 458 -2.91 54.77 60.52
N GLY A 459 -2.77 53.53 60.03
CA GLY A 459 -2.98 52.31 60.80
C GLY A 459 -4.43 51.81 60.99
N SER A 460 -5.45 52.43 60.40
CA SER A 460 -6.81 51.84 60.39
C SER A 460 -6.99 50.86 59.23
N VAL A 461 -7.51 49.66 59.53
CA VAL A 461 -7.70 48.55 58.58
C VAL A 461 -9.14 48.03 58.66
N GLU A 462 -10.11 48.95 58.64
CA GLU A 462 -11.54 48.63 58.81
C GLU A 462 -12.19 48.08 57.53
N GLU A 463 -11.70 48.48 56.37
CA GLU A 463 -12.37 48.26 55.08
C GLU A 463 -12.06 46.89 54.45
N GLN A 464 -11.11 46.16 55.03
CA GLN A 464 -10.67 44.85 54.57
C GLN A 464 -10.61 43.84 55.73
N ASN A 465 -11.21 42.67 55.54
CA ASN A 465 -11.18 41.56 56.48
C ASN A 465 -10.18 40.48 56.06
N PHE A 466 -10.12 40.18 54.75
CA PHE A 466 -9.33 39.09 54.19
C PHE A 466 -7.94 39.56 53.75
N GLY A 467 -6.89 38.77 54.00
CA GLY A 467 -5.50 39.18 53.75
C GLY A 467 -4.86 40.04 54.85
N VAL A 468 -5.61 40.42 55.87
CA VAL A 468 -5.15 41.24 56.99
C VAL A 468 -4.59 40.35 58.10
N ASP A 469 -3.51 40.79 58.76
CA ASP A 469 -2.95 40.09 59.91
C ASP A 469 -3.98 39.88 61.04
N LEU A 470 -3.96 38.69 61.63
CA LEU A 470 -4.95 38.25 62.62
C LEU A 470 -4.95 39.15 63.87
N GLU A 471 -3.80 39.65 64.29
CA GLU A 471 -3.67 40.55 65.44
C GLU A 471 -4.22 41.95 65.12
N ALA A 472 -3.97 42.46 63.91
CA ALA A 472 -4.55 43.72 63.46
C ALA A 472 -6.08 43.67 63.42
N ARG A 473 -6.67 42.61 62.84
CA ARG A 473 -8.12 42.39 62.81
C ARG A 473 -8.72 42.28 64.21
N ALA A 474 -8.13 41.46 65.08
CA ALA A 474 -8.57 41.28 66.47
C ALA A 474 -8.51 42.58 67.30
N ARG A 475 -7.50 43.43 67.05
CA ARG A 475 -7.34 44.74 67.71
C ARG A 475 -8.44 45.73 67.28
N VAL A 476 -8.81 45.77 66.00
CA VAL A 476 -9.95 46.56 65.49
C VAL A 476 -11.26 46.04 66.09
N ASP A 477 -11.44 44.72 66.11
CA ASP A 477 -12.62 44.03 66.66
C ASP A 477 -12.76 44.14 68.20
N ARG A 478 -11.72 44.64 68.89
CA ARG A 478 -11.59 44.71 70.36
C ARG A 478 -11.84 43.36 71.07
N LYS A 479 -11.51 42.25 70.39
CA LYS A 479 -11.74 40.87 70.87
C LYS A 479 -10.47 40.04 70.75
N ARG A 480 -10.41 38.90 71.44
CA ARG A 480 -9.27 37.95 71.35
C ARG A 480 -9.32 37.04 70.13
N VAL A 481 -10.47 36.96 69.45
CA VAL A 481 -10.72 36.23 68.20
C VAL A 481 -11.52 37.15 67.29
N PRO A 482 -11.25 37.21 65.97
CA PRO A 482 -12.01 38.05 65.05
C PRO A 482 -13.53 37.82 65.09
N ILE A 483 -14.30 38.89 64.86
CA ILE A 483 -15.77 38.84 64.80
C ILE A 483 -16.24 37.98 63.62
N LEU A 484 -15.53 38.03 62.50
CA LEU A 484 -15.82 37.20 61.32
C LEU A 484 -15.74 35.70 61.64
N VAL A 485 -14.63 35.25 62.23
CA VAL A 485 -14.42 33.84 62.62
C VAL A 485 -15.47 33.40 63.64
N THR A 486 -15.65 34.17 64.72
CA THR A 486 -16.63 33.80 65.77
C THR A 486 -18.06 33.77 65.24
N THR A 487 -18.46 34.72 64.38
CA THR A 487 -19.82 34.74 63.82
C THR A 487 -20.06 33.59 62.84
N ILE A 488 -19.07 33.21 62.03
CA ILE A 488 -19.19 32.03 61.16
C ILE A 488 -19.30 30.74 61.99
N LEU A 489 -18.43 30.54 63.00
CA LEU A 489 -18.48 29.34 63.84
C LEU A 489 -19.81 29.23 64.60
N THR A 490 -20.33 30.32 65.17
CA THR A 490 -21.66 30.32 65.83
C THR A 490 -22.81 30.13 64.85
N TYR A 491 -22.73 30.65 63.62
CA TYR A 491 -23.74 30.39 62.59
C TYR A 491 -23.75 28.91 62.20
N LEU A 492 -22.59 28.28 62.03
CA LEU A 492 -22.48 26.84 61.74
C LEU A 492 -22.96 25.99 62.92
N ASP A 493 -22.56 26.31 64.16
CA ASP A 493 -23.04 25.66 65.39
C ASP A 493 -24.58 25.67 65.48
N ASN A 494 -25.21 26.80 65.15
CA ASN A 494 -26.67 26.96 65.17
C ASN A 494 -27.38 26.24 64.02
N ALA A 495 -26.70 26.01 62.88
CA ALA A 495 -27.28 25.38 61.70
C ALA A 495 -27.14 23.84 61.69
N TYR A 496 -26.19 23.26 62.43
CA TYR A 496 -26.06 21.80 62.51
C TYR A 496 -27.32 21.05 63.01
N PRO A 497 -28.09 21.55 64.00
CA PRO A 497 -29.35 20.94 64.42
C PRO A 497 -30.45 20.95 63.36
N GLU A 498 -30.43 21.92 62.44
CA GLU A 498 -31.43 22.07 61.36
C GLU A 498 -31.23 21.06 60.22
N LEU A 499 -30.11 20.33 60.21
CA LEU A 499 -29.77 19.36 59.18
C LEU A 499 -30.14 17.93 59.56
N GLU A 500 -30.75 17.24 58.61
CA GLU A 500 -31.12 15.82 58.71
C GLU A 500 -29.88 14.92 58.55
N GLY A 501 -29.52 14.19 59.60
CA GLY A 501 -28.46 13.17 59.59
C GLY A 501 -27.04 13.68 59.85
N ASP A 502 -26.26 12.87 60.57
CA ASP A 502 -24.87 13.19 60.93
C ASP A 502 -23.90 13.11 59.76
N GLU A 503 -24.23 12.36 58.70
CA GLU A 503 -23.50 12.40 57.44
C GLU A 503 -23.57 13.79 56.78
N ALA A 504 -24.76 14.41 56.73
CA ALA A 504 -24.92 15.76 56.18
C ALA A 504 -24.13 16.81 56.97
N ARG A 505 -24.12 16.70 58.30
CA ARG A 505 -23.31 17.55 59.20
C ARG A 505 -21.81 17.37 58.95
N ARG A 506 -21.35 16.12 58.85
CA ARG A 506 -19.95 15.77 58.55
C ARG A 506 -19.51 16.27 57.16
N ALA A 507 -20.36 16.13 56.15
CA ALA A 507 -20.08 16.46 54.76
C ALA A 507 -19.77 17.95 54.50
N ILE A 508 -20.30 18.88 55.31
CA ILE A 508 -20.10 20.33 55.18
C ILE A 508 -18.62 20.72 55.02
N TRP A 509 -17.75 20.12 55.83
CA TRP A 509 -16.33 20.46 55.87
C TRP A 509 -15.47 19.72 54.86
N LEU A 510 -15.93 18.56 54.38
CA LEU A 510 -15.26 17.80 53.32
C LEU A 510 -15.69 18.24 51.91
N HIS A 511 -16.88 18.82 51.77
CA HIS A 511 -17.34 19.38 50.52
C HIS A 511 -16.47 20.58 50.10
N ASN A 512 -16.18 20.62 48.80
CA ASN A 512 -15.42 21.68 48.14
C ASN A 512 -16.33 22.36 47.11
N PRO A 513 -17.07 23.41 47.51
CA PRO A 513 -18.00 24.11 46.61
C PRO A 513 -17.22 24.92 45.55
N PRO A 514 -17.86 25.30 44.43
CA PRO A 514 -17.21 26.06 43.36
C PRO A 514 -16.65 27.39 43.89
N LEU A 515 -15.35 27.63 43.64
CA LEU A 515 -14.61 28.78 44.18
C LEU A 515 -15.28 30.13 43.89
N THR A 516 -15.98 30.26 42.76
CA THR A 516 -16.80 31.44 42.41
C THR A 516 -17.84 31.80 43.48
N GLN A 517 -18.51 30.80 44.07
CA GLN A 517 -19.53 31.03 45.11
C GLN A 517 -18.87 31.41 46.45
N THR A 518 -17.75 30.75 46.78
CA THR A 518 -16.91 31.12 47.92
C THR A 518 -16.39 32.56 47.77
N HIS A 519 -15.97 32.98 46.57
CA HIS A 519 -15.54 34.35 46.28
C HIS A 519 -16.69 35.38 46.33
N GLN A 520 -17.91 35.03 45.94
CA GLN A 520 -19.09 35.90 46.09
C GLN A 520 -19.37 36.20 47.57
N LEU A 521 -19.41 35.17 48.42
CA LEU A 521 -19.60 35.34 49.86
C LEU A 521 -18.39 36.05 50.52
N ARG A 522 -17.16 35.68 50.16
CA ARG A 522 -15.92 36.37 50.59
C ARG A 522 -15.98 37.86 50.29
N ASN A 523 -16.44 38.26 49.10
CA ASN A 523 -16.57 39.67 48.73
C ASN A 523 -17.60 40.39 49.59
N ALA A 524 -18.79 39.80 49.79
CA ALA A 524 -19.83 40.35 50.66
C ALA A 524 -19.38 40.47 52.13
N LEU A 525 -18.50 39.58 52.60
CA LEU A 525 -17.94 39.60 53.95
C LEU A 525 -16.61 40.37 54.07
N ASN A 526 -16.09 41.03 53.02
CA ASN A 526 -14.75 41.62 53.06
C ASN A 526 -14.68 42.96 53.82
N ASN A 527 -15.80 43.65 54.03
CA ASN A 527 -15.85 44.92 54.77
C ASN A 527 -16.35 44.67 56.20
N SER A 528 -15.68 45.21 57.23
CA SER A 528 -16.05 44.96 58.62
C SER A 528 -17.29 45.69 59.14
N LYS A 529 -17.88 46.57 58.32
CA LYS A 529 -19.12 47.32 58.65
C LYS A 529 -20.41 46.58 58.19
N VAL A 530 -20.28 45.37 57.65
CA VAL A 530 -21.38 44.51 57.20
C VAL A 530 -21.90 43.67 58.37
N ASP A 531 -23.23 43.56 58.54
CA ASP A 531 -23.78 42.56 59.45
C ASP A 531 -23.72 41.16 58.82
N TYR A 532 -22.73 40.39 59.28
CA TYR A 532 -22.54 39.00 58.84
C TYR A 532 -23.78 38.12 59.11
N ARG A 533 -24.63 38.43 60.10
CA ARG A 533 -25.85 37.66 60.38
C ARG A 533 -26.91 37.80 59.29
N GLU A 534 -26.95 38.91 58.56
CA GLU A 534 -27.88 39.10 57.43
C GLU A 534 -27.31 38.49 56.14
N VAL A 535 -25.98 38.38 56.02
CA VAL A 535 -25.31 37.88 54.80
C VAL A 535 -25.17 36.37 54.79
N LEU A 536 -24.80 35.74 55.90
CA LEU A 536 -24.54 34.29 55.96
C LEU A 536 -25.75 33.41 55.56
N PRO A 537 -27.01 33.68 55.98
CA PRO A 537 -28.18 32.90 55.58
C PRO A 537 -28.51 32.93 54.08
N LYS A 538 -27.93 33.86 53.31
CA LYS A 538 -28.17 33.99 51.87
C LYS A 538 -27.35 32.99 51.03
N PHE A 539 -26.50 32.18 51.68
CA PHE A 539 -25.60 31.22 51.04
C PHE A 539 -25.70 29.83 51.69
N LYS A 540 -25.44 28.78 50.91
CA LYS A 540 -25.46 27.39 51.40
C LYS A 540 -24.37 27.16 52.46
N ILE A 541 -24.68 26.36 53.48
CA ILE A 541 -23.80 26.08 54.63
C ILE A 541 -22.37 25.62 54.23
N PRO A 542 -22.15 24.75 53.22
CA PRO A 542 -20.80 24.40 52.78
C PRO A 542 -20.00 25.56 52.17
N ILE A 543 -20.67 26.57 51.59
CA ILE A 543 -20.02 27.80 51.07
C ILE A 543 -19.53 28.64 52.25
N VAL A 544 -20.31 28.73 53.33
CA VAL A 544 -19.92 29.42 54.57
C VAL A 544 -18.69 28.75 55.21
N ALA A 545 -18.68 27.43 55.33
CA ALA A 545 -17.52 26.68 55.80
C ALA A 545 -16.30 26.83 54.85
N SER A 546 -16.53 26.84 53.53
CA SER A 546 -15.49 27.10 52.53
C SER A 546 -14.89 28.50 52.65
N VAL A 547 -15.69 29.53 52.97
CA VAL A 547 -15.16 30.89 53.20
C VAL A 547 -14.34 30.98 54.48
N LEU A 548 -14.65 30.22 55.53
CA LEU A 548 -13.76 30.14 56.69
C LEU A 548 -12.47 29.38 56.39
N LYS A 549 -12.50 28.27 55.62
CA LYS A 549 -11.28 27.63 55.07
C LYS A 549 -10.45 28.65 54.27
N LEU A 550 -11.08 29.43 53.38
CA LEU A 550 -10.42 30.45 52.56
C LEU A 550 -9.85 31.61 53.40
N TYR A 551 -10.58 32.11 54.41
CA TYR A 551 -10.10 33.15 55.32
C TYR A 551 -8.78 32.77 55.99
N LEU A 552 -8.67 31.53 56.47
CA LEU A 552 -7.45 31.00 57.10
C LEU A 552 -6.31 30.80 56.08
N LEU A 553 -6.62 30.39 54.85
CA LEU A 553 -5.64 30.27 53.78
C LEU A 553 -5.10 31.63 53.33
N GLU A 554 -5.92 32.68 53.32
CA GLU A 554 -5.54 34.03 52.89
C GLU A 554 -4.80 34.85 53.98
N LEU A 555 -4.61 34.31 55.20
CA LEU A 555 -3.80 34.98 56.23
C LEU A 555 -2.32 35.11 55.81
N PRO A 556 -1.65 36.26 56.09
CA PRO A 556 -0.23 36.49 55.75
C PRO A 556 0.77 35.47 56.31
N ASP A 557 0.43 34.83 57.44
CA ASP A 557 1.12 33.68 58.03
C ASP A 557 0.04 32.69 58.52
N SER A 558 0.34 31.39 58.63
CA SER A 558 -0.65 30.42 59.10
C SER A 558 -1.00 30.60 60.59
N LEU A 559 -2.15 30.07 61.03
CA LEU A 559 -2.62 30.19 62.43
C LEU A 559 -1.54 29.80 63.44
N VAL A 560 -0.89 28.66 63.23
CA VAL A 560 0.42 28.35 63.79
C VAL A 560 1.45 28.92 62.82
N SER A 561 2.30 29.83 63.30
CA SER A 561 3.26 30.56 62.46
C SER A 561 4.18 29.60 61.70
N SER A 562 4.46 29.90 60.43
CA SER A 562 5.42 29.16 59.60
C SER A 562 6.84 29.09 60.17
N GLN A 563 7.20 29.96 61.15
CA GLN A 563 8.45 29.85 61.91
C GLN A 563 8.47 28.65 62.87
N VAL A 564 7.30 28.23 63.34
CA VAL A 564 7.11 27.09 64.27
C VAL A 564 7.07 25.76 63.52
N TYR A 565 6.99 25.78 62.17
CA TYR A 565 6.99 24.59 61.32
C TYR A 565 8.20 23.67 61.58
N GLU A 566 9.41 24.22 61.62
CA GLU A 566 10.63 23.42 61.85
C GLU A 566 10.68 22.78 63.25
N ILE A 567 10.08 23.44 64.25
CA ILE A 567 9.96 22.89 65.61
C ILE A 567 8.96 21.72 65.61
N VAL A 568 7.78 21.91 65.01
CA VAL A 568 6.74 20.87 64.86
C VAL A 568 7.24 19.69 64.04
N LYS A 569 8.01 19.94 62.98
CA LYS A 569 8.73 18.94 62.19
C LYS A 569 9.70 18.14 63.05
N THR A 570 10.59 18.82 63.78
CA THR A 570 11.55 18.18 64.70
C THR A 570 10.86 17.30 65.74
N ILE A 571 9.74 17.76 66.31
CA ILE A 571 8.89 16.95 67.20
C ILE A 571 8.42 15.69 66.45
N TYR A 572 7.73 15.84 65.32
CA TYR A 572 7.17 14.68 64.62
C TYR A 572 8.17 13.81 63.83
N SER A 573 9.45 14.19 63.77
CA SER A 573 10.55 13.34 63.27
C SER A 573 11.28 12.59 64.39
N THR A 574 11.57 13.25 65.52
CA THR A 574 12.44 12.72 66.58
C THR A 574 11.63 12.17 67.75
N THR A 575 10.65 12.93 68.24
CA THR A 575 9.69 12.56 69.31
C THR A 575 8.72 11.44 68.86
N ALA A 576 8.82 10.98 67.61
CA ALA A 576 8.03 9.88 67.05
C ALA A 576 8.59 8.47 67.35
N HIS A 577 9.85 8.34 67.80
CA HIS A 577 10.51 7.05 68.02
C HIS A 577 11.04 6.83 69.45
N GLU A 578 11.31 7.89 70.22
CA GLU A 578 12.10 7.79 71.48
C GLU A 578 11.35 8.21 72.75
N THR A 579 10.10 8.69 72.65
CA THR A 579 9.40 9.37 73.76
C THR A 579 7.93 9.00 73.87
N THR A 580 7.40 8.98 75.10
CA THR A 580 5.98 8.76 75.37
C THR A 580 5.10 9.89 74.83
N GLU A 581 3.83 9.57 74.58
CA GLU A 581 2.82 10.50 74.10
C GLU A 581 2.69 11.75 74.98
N GLU A 582 2.66 11.60 76.31
CA GLU A 582 2.66 12.74 77.23
C GLU A 582 3.85 13.69 77.01
N GLY A 583 5.03 13.16 76.67
CA GLY A 583 6.21 13.95 76.35
C GLY A 583 5.99 14.79 75.09
N ARG A 584 5.44 14.18 74.05
CA ARG A 584 5.02 14.86 72.81
C ARG A 584 4.06 16.02 73.09
N ILE A 585 3.00 15.76 73.88
CA ILE A 585 2.02 16.78 74.24
C ILE A 585 2.61 17.91 75.10
N LYS A 586 3.51 17.60 76.05
CA LYS A 586 4.21 18.62 76.88
C LYS A 586 5.12 19.53 76.03
N VAL A 587 5.83 18.98 75.04
CA VAL A 587 6.65 19.78 74.12
C VAL A 587 5.77 20.62 73.17
N LEU A 588 4.63 20.08 72.70
CA LEU A 588 3.66 20.83 71.89
C LEU A 588 3.00 21.97 72.69
N GLN A 589 2.65 21.78 73.96
CA GLN A 589 2.17 22.85 74.85
C GLN A 589 3.18 24.00 74.94
N SER A 590 4.45 23.68 75.23
CA SER A 590 5.54 24.68 75.29
C SER A 590 5.76 25.41 73.96
N THR A 591 5.66 24.68 72.84
CA THR A 591 5.85 25.21 71.48
C THR A 591 4.70 26.14 71.07
N LEU A 592 3.44 25.73 71.30
CA LEU A 592 2.26 26.53 71.01
C LEU A 592 2.10 27.72 71.96
N GLY A 593 2.64 27.64 73.18
CA GLY A 593 2.67 28.74 74.16
C GLY A 593 3.51 29.95 73.71
N GLN A 594 4.38 29.79 72.72
CA GLN A 594 5.17 30.88 72.12
C GLN A 594 4.37 31.69 71.08
N LEU A 595 3.22 31.20 70.62
CA LEU A 595 2.35 31.91 69.68
C LEU A 595 1.69 33.14 70.33
N ARG A 596 1.24 34.08 69.49
CA ARG A 596 0.51 35.25 69.99
C ARG A 596 -0.86 34.81 70.54
N LEU A 597 -1.32 35.49 71.59
CA LEU A 597 -2.55 35.15 72.30
C LEU A 597 -3.82 35.17 71.41
N VAL A 598 -3.81 35.97 70.34
CA VAL A 598 -4.87 36.01 69.32
C VAL A 598 -4.88 34.72 68.50
N ASN A 599 -3.72 34.24 68.04
CA ASN A 599 -3.57 32.97 67.33
C ASN A 599 -4.01 31.80 68.22
N ILE A 600 -3.56 31.76 69.48
CA ILE A 600 -3.93 30.71 70.44
C ILE A 600 -5.46 30.70 70.67
N ALA A 601 -6.08 31.86 70.92
CA ALA A 601 -7.52 31.95 71.15
C ALA A 601 -8.35 31.62 69.89
N THR A 602 -7.86 31.99 68.70
CA THR A 602 -8.52 31.68 67.44
C THR A 602 -8.43 30.18 67.13
N LEU A 603 -7.27 29.57 67.38
CA LEU A 603 -7.07 28.13 67.24
C LEU A 603 -7.91 27.34 68.25
N ASP A 604 -7.98 27.76 69.52
CA ASP A 604 -8.84 27.17 70.56
C ASP A 604 -10.33 27.22 70.19
N ALA A 605 -10.80 28.33 69.62
CA ALA A 605 -12.18 28.46 69.15
C ALA A 605 -12.49 27.51 67.97
N ILE A 606 -11.58 27.42 66.99
CA ILE A 606 -11.71 26.54 65.83
C ILE A 606 -11.65 25.06 66.25
N MET A 607 -10.69 24.69 67.10
CA MET A 607 -10.55 23.31 67.59
C MET A 607 -11.73 22.91 68.49
N THR A 608 -12.25 23.81 69.33
CA THR A 608 -13.46 23.55 70.13
C THR A 608 -14.71 23.31 69.28
N HIS A 609 -14.84 24.00 68.13
CA HIS A 609 -15.91 23.73 67.18
C HIS A 609 -15.75 22.36 66.50
N PHE A 610 -14.53 22.00 66.09
CA PHE A 610 -14.28 20.71 65.45
C PHE A 610 -14.36 19.51 66.39
N THR A 611 -13.84 19.58 67.62
CA THR A 611 -14.03 18.48 68.58
C THR A 611 -15.51 18.32 68.90
N ARG A 612 -16.24 19.41 69.17
CA ARG A 612 -17.69 19.34 69.38
C ARG A 612 -18.43 18.72 68.19
N LEU A 613 -18.06 19.03 66.95
CA LEU A 613 -18.66 18.40 65.77
C LEU A 613 -18.36 16.89 65.70
N ILE A 614 -17.12 16.48 66.00
CA ILE A 614 -16.71 15.07 66.07
C ILE A 614 -17.49 14.34 67.18
N ASP A 615 -17.57 14.94 68.37
CA ASP A 615 -18.26 14.39 69.54
C ASP A 615 -19.77 14.24 69.27
N LEU A 616 -20.43 15.29 68.77
CA LEU A 616 -21.87 15.31 68.47
C LEU A 616 -22.26 14.34 67.35
N THR A 617 -21.40 14.12 66.36
CA THR A 617 -21.66 13.21 65.23
C THR A 617 -21.06 11.81 65.45
N SER A 618 -20.46 11.54 66.62
CA SER A 618 -19.74 10.28 66.95
C SER A 618 -18.81 9.81 65.82
N ALA A 619 -18.03 10.74 65.26
CA ALA A 619 -17.45 10.56 63.94
C ALA A 619 -16.33 9.49 63.87
N GLU A 620 -16.42 8.64 62.86
CA GLU A 620 -15.43 7.59 62.55
C GLU A 620 -14.01 8.15 62.31
N GLU A 621 -13.00 7.34 62.62
CA GLU A 621 -11.58 7.65 62.42
C GLU A 621 -11.25 8.07 60.97
N GLN A 622 -11.89 7.45 59.96
CA GLN A 622 -11.71 7.86 58.56
C GLN A 622 -12.20 9.31 58.29
N TYR A 623 -13.26 9.75 58.96
CA TYR A 623 -13.72 11.14 58.90
C TYR A 623 -12.71 12.08 59.57
N ILE A 624 -12.25 11.72 60.78
CA ILE A 624 -11.26 12.51 61.54
C ILE A 624 -9.97 12.69 60.73
N ALA A 625 -9.47 11.62 60.10
CA ALA A 625 -8.32 11.67 59.21
C ALA A 625 -8.54 12.61 58.00
N THR A 626 -9.67 12.46 57.30
CA THR A 626 -9.99 13.28 56.12
C THR A 626 -10.18 14.77 56.47
N LEU A 627 -10.80 15.06 57.62
CA LEU A 627 -10.96 16.40 58.16
C LEU A 627 -9.61 17.02 58.55
N ALA A 628 -8.75 16.28 59.27
CA ALA A 628 -7.41 16.74 59.64
C ALA A 628 -6.53 17.02 58.41
N GLN A 629 -6.63 16.20 57.36
CA GLN A 629 -5.94 16.46 56.09
C GLN A 629 -6.48 17.72 55.39
N THR A 630 -7.80 17.91 55.37
CA THR A 630 -8.47 19.08 54.78
C THR A 630 -8.09 20.39 55.49
N LEU A 631 -7.91 20.35 56.82
CA LEU A 631 -7.58 21.53 57.63
C LEU A 631 -6.07 21.79 57.75
N SER A 632 -5.22 20.83 57.41
CA SER A 632 -3.75 20.93 57.49
C SER A 632 -3.19 22.24 56.91
N PRO A 633 -3.49 22.65 55.66
CA PRO A 633 -2.97 23.90 55.09
C PRO A 633 -3.60 25.17 55.69
N CYS A 634 -4.72 25.06 56.42
CA CYS A 634 -5.34 26.20 57.11
C CYS A 634 -4.67 26.49 58.47
N VAL A 635 -4.08 25.47 59.12
CA VAL A 635 -3.52 25.59 60.47
C VAL A 635 -2.01 25.82 60.46
N LEU A 636 -1.25 25.05 59.68
CA LEU A 636 0.21 25.10 59.67
C LEU A 636 0.77 24.84 58.26
N ARG A 637 1.59 25.76 57.76
CA ARG A 637 2.25 25.66 56.45
C ARG A 637 3.77 25.85 56.57
N PRO A 638 4.59 25.21 55.71
CA PRO A 638 6.01 25.54 55.60
C PRO A 638 6.17 26.96 55.03
N ARG A 639 7.28 27.62 55.36
CA ARG A 639 7.58 28.98 54.87
C ARG A 639 7.82 29.04 53.35
N THR A 640 8.32 27.95 52.78
CA THR A 640 8.60 27.77 51.36
C THR A 640 8.20 26.36 50.97
N GLU A 641 7.34 26.23 49.97
CA GLU A 641 6.95 24.91 49.46
C GLU A 641 8.04 24.37 48.51
N SER A 642 8.34 23.09 48.68
CA SER A 642 9.32 22.28 47.96
C SER A 642 8.80 20.84 47.90
N SER A 643 9.29 20.02 46.97
CA SER A 643 8.84 18.62 46.82
C SER A 643 8.88 17.85 48.16
N LEU A 644 10.00 17.91 48.88
CA LEU A 644 10.17 17.29 50.19
C LEU A 644 9.09 17.72 51.21
N THR A 645 8.85 19.03 51.33
CA THR A 645 7.84 19.57 52.26
C THR A 645 6.39 19.27 51.85
N MET A 646 6.13 18.81 50.61
CA MET A 646 4.80 18.39 50.17
C MET A 646 4.48 16.92 50.52
N ASP A 647 5.47 16.12 50.90
CA ASP A 647 5.29 14.76 51.45
C ASP A 647 5.26 14.72 52.98
N GLU A 648 5.70 15.80 53.63
CA GLU A 648 5.80 15.93 55.08
C GLU A 648 4.42 15.98 55.77
N ARG A 649 4.02 14.85 56.37
CA ARG A 649 2.74 14.70 57.09
C ARG A 649 2.68 15.40 58.46
N HIS A 650 3.54 16.39 58.71
CA HIS A 650 3.69 17.04 60.03
C HIS A 650 2.49 17.91 60.41
N SER A 651 1.95 18.72 59.49
CA SER A 651 0.73 19.50 59.74
C SER A 651 -0.50 18.62 60.01
N TYR A 652 -0.59 17.48 59.34
CA TYR A 652 -1.64 16.47 59.57
C TYR A 652 -1.53 15.86 60.98
N ARG A 653 -0.33 15.41 61.38
CA ARG A 653 -0.08 14.91 62.74
C ARG A 653 -0.42 15.95 63.81
N LEU A 654 -0.08 17.22 63.58
CA LEU A 654 -0.44 18.32 64.51
C LEU A 654 -1.94 18.45 64.73
N ILE A 655 -2.76 18.38 63.67
CA ILE A 655 -4.22 18.51 63.83
C ILE A 655 -4.82 17.28 64.54
N ARG A 656 -4.28 16.07 64.33
CA ARG A 656 -4.69 14.89 65.10
C ARG A 656 -4.46 15.07 66.60
N ASP A 657 -3.26 15.48 67.00
CA ASP A 657 -2.93 15.73 68.41
C ASP A 657 -3.79 16.86 69.00
N LEU A 658 -4.08 17.90 68.20
CA LEU A 658 -4.96 19.02 68.60
C LEU A 658 -6.43 18.60 68.78
N PHE A 659 -6.92 17.61 68.02
CA PHE A 659 -8.24 17.02 68.24
C PHE A 659 -8.25 16.11 69.47
N ALA A 660 -7.34 15.12 69.52
CA ALA A 660 -7.33 14.09 70.57
C ALA A 660 -6.99 14.63 71.97
N HIS A 661 -6.14 15.66 72.07
CA HIS A 661 -5.65 16.20 73.35
C HIS A 661 -6.05 17.66 73.57
N LYS A 662 -7.12 18.13 72.91
CA LYS A 662 -7.62 19.51 72.93
C LYS A 662 -7.60 20.13 74.34
N ASP A 663 -8.26 19.52 75.33
CA ASP A 663 -8.39 20.13 76.66
C ASP A 663 -7.10 20.03 77.50
N ALA A 664 -6.23 19.05 77.24
CA ALA A 664 -4.89 19.01 77.83
C ALA A 664 -4.01 20.16 77.27
N ILE A 665 -4.01 20.34 75.94
CA ILE A 665 -3.22 21.38 75.26
C ILE A 665 -3.74 22.77 75.61
N PHE A 666 -5.00 23.07 75.27
CA PHE A 666 -5.55 24.41 75.46
C PHE A 666 -5.84 24.75 76.92
N GLY A 667 -6.12 23.77 77.79
CA GLY A 667 -6.22 23.99 79.23
C GLY A 667 -4.90 24.49 79.84
N GLU A 668 -3.76 23.94 79.39
CA GLU A 668 -2.43 24.40 79.82
C GLU A 668 -2.06 25.76 79.21
N LEU A 669 -2.30 25.96 77.91
CA LEU A 669 -2.08 27.26 77.26
C LEU A 669 -2.89 28.37 77.93
N LYS A 670 -4.12 28.08 78.37
CA LYS A 670 -4.96 29.00 79.16
C LYS A 670 -4.30 29.33 80.49
N ARG A 671 -3.90 28.31 81.29
CA ARG A 671 -3.20 28.49 82.58
C ARG A 671 -1.94 29.35 82.44
N GLN A 672 -1.07 29.05 81.47
CA GLN A 672 0.14 29.82 81.20
C GLN A 672 -0.18 31.27 80.79
N SER A 673 -1.19 31.47 79.94
CA SER A 673 -1.62 32.83 79.54
C SER A 673 -2.16 33.67 80.70
N SER A 674 -2.77 33.05 81.71
CA SER A 674 -3.20 33.73 82.94
C SER A 674 -2.05 33.99 83.93
N ALA A 675 -1.14 33.03 84.12
CA ALA A 675 0.01 33.18 85.02
C ALA A 675 0.95 34.31 84.56
N LEU A 676 1.22 34.39 83.25
CA LEU A 676 2.00 35.47 82.62
C LEU A 676 1.27 36.82 82.57
N GLY A 677 0.02 36.90 83.05
CA GLY A 677 -0.75 38.15 83.12
C GLY A 677 -0.46 39.02 84.34
N ILE A 678 0.25 38.51 85.35
CA ILE A 678 0.46 39.17 86.64
C ILE A 678 1.84 39.84 86.76
N SER A 679 2.83 39.39 85.98
CA SER A 679 4.19 39.94 85.99
C SER A 679 4.38 41.05 84.95
N THR A 680 4.66 42.29 85.40
CA THR A 680 4.99 43.44 84.53
C THR A 680 6.45 43.44 84.03
N SER A 681 7.14 42.31 84.10
CA SER A 681 8.50 42.13 83.57
C SER A 681 8.49 41.90 82.05
N SER A 682 9.60 42.22 81.39
CA SER A 682 9.67 42.24 79.93
C SER A 682 9.47 40.86 79.30
N ARG A 683 8.40 40.71 78.51
CA ARG A 683 8.42 39.73 77.41
C ARG A 683 9.67 39.99 76.54
N PRO A 684 10.48 38.98 76.20
CA PRO A 684 11.22 39.08 74.95
C PRO A 684 10.18 39.30 73.84
N ARG A 685 10.40 40.27 72.94
CA ARG A 685 9.47 40.51 71.84
C ARG A 685 9.34 39.21 71.05
N ALA A 686 8.14 38.61 71.05
CA ALA A 686 7.79 37.57 70.08
C ALA A 686 8.12 38.14 68.70
N ILE A 687 9.05 37.49 67.98
CA ILE A 687 9.79 38.14 66.90
C ILE A 687 8.80 38.61 65.84
N SER A 688 8.78 39.92 65.61
CA SER A 688 7.73 40.52 64.79
C SER A 688 7.89 40.10 63.34
N THR A 689 6.80 39.60 62.74
CA THR A 689 6.70 39.39 61.29
C THR A 689 6.73 40.71 60.50
N ASP A 690 6.57 41.85 61.18
CA ASP A 690 6.56 43.22 60.62
C ASP A 690 7.96 43.81 60.30
N GLU A 691 9.06 43.06 60.49
CA GLU A 691 10.38 43.54 60.04
C GLU A 691 10.50 43.50 58.50
N SER A 692 9.62 42.76 57.81
CA SER A 692 9.57 42.66 56.34
C SER A 692 9.23 44.00 55.68
N ASN A 693 8.09 44.62 56.03
CA ASN A 693 7.66 45.89 55.45
C ASN A 693 8.58 47.04 55.90
N ARG A 694 9.06 47.01 57.15
CA ARG A 694 10.07 47.97 57.65
C ARG A 694 11.36 47.94 56.82
N ARG A 695 11.89 46.76 56.46
CA ARG A 695 13.07 46.64 55.60
C ARG A 695 12.77 47.01 54.15
N ALA A 696 11.65 46.56 53.58
CA ALA A 696 11.27 46.92 52.21
C ALA A 696 11.17 48.44 52.02
N ALA A 697 10.55 49.16 52.97
CA ALA A 697 10.47 50.61 52.96
C ALA A 697 11.84 51.30 53.09
N MET A 698 12.74 50.76 53.93
CA MET A 698 14.10 51.29 54.08
C MET A 698 14.96 51.05 52.82
N GLU A 699 14.91 49.85 52.25
CA GLU A 699 15.69 49.45 51.07
C GLU A 699 15.22 50.19 49.80
N ALA A 700 13.90 50.36 49.62
CA ALA A 700 13.35 51.16 48.54
C ALA A 700 13.77 52.64 48.64
N ARG A 701 13.71 53.22 49.85
CA ARG A 701 14.18 54.58 50.12
C ARG A 701 15.69 54.73 49.86
N GLN A 702 16.49 53.72 50.18
CA GLN A 702 17.93 53.73 49.98
C GLN A 702 18.33 53.55 48.51
N ARG A 703 17.65 52.66 47.75
CA ARG A 703 17.80 52.58 46.27
C ARG A 703 17.46 53.90 45.58
N ALA A 704 16.37 54.56 45.99
CA ALA A 704 15.95 55.84 45.42
C ALA A 704 16.95 56.99 45.66
N ILE A 705 17.70 56.95 46.77
CA ILE A 705 18.78 57.91 47.05
C ILE A 705 20.03 57.59 46.23
N VAL A 706 20.47 56.33 46.19
CA VAL A 706 21.67 55.89 45.44
C VAL A 706 21.53 56.21 43.94
N ASN A 707 20.37 55.93 43.34
CA ASN A 707 20.13 56.19 41.91
C ASN A 707 20.07 57.67 41.53
N ARG A 708 20.12 58.61 42.50
CA ARG A 708 20.08 60.06 42.24
C ARG A 708 21.45 60.74 42.41
N SER A 709 22.50 60.01 42.78
CA SER A 709 23.85 60.57 43.02
C SER A 709 24.91 59.95 42.11
N ARG A 710 25.61 60.81 41.35
CA ARG A 710 26.79 60.53 40.49
C ARG A 710 26.54 59.78 39.17
N ALA A 711 26.12 60.55 38.17
CA ALA A 711 26.72 60.44 36.84
C ALA A 711 28.13 61.07 36.81
N THR A 712 28.78 61.08 35.64
CA THR A 712 30.11 61.62 35.29
C THR A 712 31.37 60.94 35.85
N SER A 713 32.27 60.62 34.92
CA SER A 713 33.65 60.09 35.09
C SER A 713 34.67 61.27 35.18
N PRO A 714 36.00 61.07 35.41
CA PRO A 714 36.91 60.24 34.59
C PRO A 714 37.91 59.36 35.38
N ALA A 715 38.77 58.63 34.64
CA ALA A 715 39.93 57.85 35.08
C ALA A 715 41.20 58.75 35.19
N PRO A 716 42.45 58.26 35.47
CA PRO A 716 42.92 56.88 35.75
C PRO A 716 43.83 56.75 37.02
N GLY A 717 44.29 55.53 37.36
CA GLY A 717 45.22 55.32 38.49
C GLY A 717 45.78 53.90 38.65
N ALA A 718 47.08 53.73 38.38
CA ALA A 718 47.79 52.47 38.19
C ALA A 718 48.13 51.61 39.44
N ARG A 719 48.45 50.31 39.16
CA ARG A 719 49.51 49.46 39.78
C ARG A 719 49.32 48.69 41.12
N HIS A 720 49.49 47.36 40.99
CA HIS A 720 50.47 46.47 41.68
C HIS A 720 50.14 45.57 42.91
N ARG A 721 50.65 44.31 42.78
CA ARG A 721 51.19 43.37 43.81
C ARG A 721 50.15 42.65 44.69
N ARG A 722 50.00 41.31 44.58
CA ARG A 722 50.71 40.20 45.31
C ARG A 722 50.51 40.26 46.84
N ASP A 723 50.36 39.14 47.56
CA ASP A 723 50.89 37.79 47.27
C ASP A 723 49.99 36.59 47.72
N ARG A 724 50.55 35.37 47.67
CA ARG A 724 49.99 34.06 48.13
C ARG A 724 50.07 33.94 49.68
N SER A 725 49.68 32.86 50.41
CA SER A 725 49.29 31.45 50.13
C SER A 725 48.33 30.94 51.28
N SER A 726 48.01 29.67 51.60
CA SER A 726 48.30 28.28 51.14
C SER A 726 47.36 27.27 51.85
N GLY A 727 47.08 26.09 51.24
CA GLY A 727 46.45 24.90 51.87
C GLY A 727 44.93 24.78 51.62
N ALA A 728 44.35 23.76 50.96
CA ALA A 728 44.46 22.28 50.99
C ALA A 728 43.49 21.63 52.02
N SER A 729 42.67 20.60 51.72
CA SER A 729 42.73 19.60 50.62
C SER A 729 41.35 19.21 50.01
N ALA A 730 41.42 18.46 48.89
CA ALA A 730 40.38 17.79 48.08
C ALA A 730 39.38 16.88 48.85
N SER A 731 38.22 16.40 48.33
CA SER A 731 37.33 16.70 47.16
C SER A 731 36.05 15.80 47.30
N THR A 732 35.11 15.49 46.37
CA THR A 732 34.92 15.66 44.90
C THR A 732 33.43 15.52 44.51
N ARG A 733 32.88 16.36 43.60
CA ARG A 733 31.85 15.96 42.60
C ARG A 733 31.67 17.03 41.50
N PHE A 734 30.99 16.66 40.41
CA PHE A 734 30.89 17.42 39.15
C PHE A 734 29.79 18.49 39.13
N PRO A 735 29.93 19.57 38.33
CA PRO A 735 28.90 20.59 38.13
C PRO A 735 27.91 20.25 37.01
N ILE A 736 26.67 20.71 37.13
CA ILE A 736 25.69 20.78 36.03
C ILE A 736 25.57 22.24 35.59
N ASN A 737 25.74 22.48 34.28
CA ASN A 737 25.63 23.81 33.68
C ASN A 737 24.18 24.12 33.33
N VAL A 738 23.69 25.32 33.66
CA VAL A 738 22.31 25.73 33.40
C VAL A 738 22.29 27.03 32.60
N THR A 739 22.05 26.93 31.29
CA THR A 739 21.97 28.07 30.37
C THR A 739 20.60 28.16 29.72
N SER A 740 19.84 29.20 30.08
CA SER A 740 18.52 29.47 29.50
C SER A 740 18.64 30.19 28.15
N PRO A 741 17.83 29.84 27.13
CA PRO A 741 17.71 30.64 25.91
C PRO A 741 16.90 31.92 26.18
N GLN A 742 17.12 32.97 25.36
CA GLN A 742 16.26 34.15 25.29
C GLN A 742 15.79 34.39 23.87
N ASP A 743 14.47 34.43 23.69
CA ASP A 743 13.82 34.91 22.47
C ASP A 743 13.73 36.44 22.44
N ARG A 744 14.07 37.05 21.30
CA ARG A 744 13.63 38.41 20.94
C ARG A 744 13.41 38.57 19.44
N SER A 745 12.17 38.81 19.05
CA SER A 745 11.79 39.28 17.71
C SER A 745 11.89 40.80 17.59
N ARG A 746 12.41 41.32 16.45
CA ARG A 746 11.74 42.35 15.61
C ARG A 746 12.56 42.83 14.39
N THR A 747 11.99 42.59 13.20
CA THR A 747 11.87 43.51 12.04
C THR A 747 13.07 44.40 11.62
N ALA A 748 13.73 44.03 10.50
CA ALA A 748 14.47 44.90 9.58
C ALA A 748 14.31 44.37 8.13
N ALA A 749 14.64 45.12 7.07
CA ALA A 749 14.27 44.72 5.70
C ALA A 749 15.08 45.37 4.54
N ARG A 750 14.98 44.71 3.36
CA ARG A 750 15.26 45.14 1.96
C ARG A 750 16.71 45.08 1.41
N VAL A 751 16.75 45.00 0.06
CA VAL A 751 17.89 45.02 -0.90
C VAL A 751 18.63 43.66 -1.01
N SER A 752 18.44 42.82 -2.06
CA SER A 752 18.91 42.89 -3.49
C SER A 752 20.41 42.57 -3.67
N LEU A 753 20.91 41.86 -4.70
CA LEU A 753 20.34 41.25 -5.94
C LEU A 753 21.31 40.14 -6.46
N ASP A 754 20.84 39.13 -7.24
CA ASP A 754 21.53 38.36 -8.33
C ASP A 754 22.96 37.75 -8.17
N VAL A 755 23.45 36.75 -8.92
CA VAL A 755 22.92 35.59 -9.72
C VAL A 755 24.10 34.58 -9.94
N PRO A 756 23.88 33.27 -10.19
CA PRO A 756 24.95 32.24 -10.19
C PRO A 756 25.52 31.82 -11.56
N PRO A 757 26.73 31.21 -11.57
CA PRO A 757 27.12 30.12 -12.50
C PRO A 757 27.63 28.88 -11.71
N LYS A 758 27.09 27.66 -11.91
CA LYS A 758 27.31 26.67 -13.00
C LYS A 758 28.43 25.64 -12.72
N SER A 759 28.32 24.48 -13.38
CA SER A 759 29.14 23.27 -13.21
C SER A 759 30.32 23.22 -14.19
N ASP A 760 31.34 22.39 -13.88
CA ASP A 760 31.68 21.15 -14.62
C ASP A 760 33.01 20.54 -14.08
N SER A 761 33.31 19.28 -14.44
CA SER A 761 34.53 18.53 -14.11
C SER A 761 35.38 18.29 -15.38
N PRO A 762 36.69 17.97 -15.30
CA PRO A 762 37.14 16.58 -15.06
C PRO A 762 38.52 16.42 -14.32
N THR A 763 38.99 15.18 -14.18
CA THR A 763 40.33 14.75 -13.69
C THR A 763 41.28 14.39 -14.85
N PRO A 764 42.60 14.16 -14.65
CA PRO A 764 43.11 12.78 -14.40
C PRO A 764 44.47 12.62 -13.63
N ALA A 765 44.80 11.35 -13.29
CA ALA A 765 46.15 10.77 -13.01
C ALA A 765 46.98 11.29 -11.80
N GLU A 766 47.93 10.57 -11.17
CA GLU A 766 48.36 9.15 -11.05
C GLU A 766 49.23 9.07 -9.74
N HIS A 767 49.58 7.96 -9.05
CA HIS A 767 49.94 6.58 -9.42
C HIS A 767 49.63 5.55 -8.29
N SER A 768 49.71 4.26 -8.63
CA SER A 768 50.09 3.13 -7.74
C SER A 768 51.26 2.35 -8.43
N PRO A 769 51.91 1.33 -7.83
CA PRO A 769 51.34 0.03 -7.44
C PRO A 769 51.73 -0.33 -5.96
N THR A 770 51.85 -1.55 -5.42
CA THR A 770 51.86 -2.95 -5.92
C THR A 770 51.40 -3.92 -4.81
N VAL A 771 51.17 -5.19 -5.14
CA VAL A 771 50.86 -6.30 -4.20
C VAL A 771 51.88 -7.44 -4.39
N ASN A 772 52.31 -8.10 -3.30
CA ASN A 772 52.45 -9.58 -3.29
C ASN A 772 52.63 -10.19 -1.88
N THR A 773 52.21 -11.44 -1.77
CA THR A 773 52.19 -12.28 -0.56
C THR A 773 53.43 -13.17 -0.41
N HIS A 774 53.77 -13.59 0.80
CA HIS A 774 54.25 -14.97 1.03
C HIS A 774 54.01 -15.49 2.45
N VAL A 775 54.05 -16.81 2.60
CA VAL A 775 53.76 -17.60 3.82
C VAL A 775 55.06 -18.18 4.40
N THR A 776 55.10 -18.38 5.72
CA THR A 776 55.98 -19.34 6.41
C THR A 776 55.25 -20.00 7.59
N GLU A 777 55.55 -21.27 7.83
CA GLU A 777 55.00 -22.14 8.90
C GLU A 777 56.08 -22.49 9.94
N ALA A 778 55.67 -22.98 11.13
CA ALA A 778 56.34 -24.09 11.86
C ALA A 778 55.62 -24.47 13.19
N GLU A 779 55.23 -25.75 13.28
CA GLU A 779 55.50 -26.76 14.34
C GLU A 779 56.05 -26.38 15.74
N ALA A 780 55.97 -27.20 16.81
CA ALA A 780 55.06 -28.28 17.25
C ALA A 780 55.47 -28.81 18.67
N ALA A 781 54.54 -29.52 19.35
CA ALA A 781 54.77 -30.63 20.31
C ALA A 781 55.43 -30.47 21.72
N THR A 782 54.71 -31.03 22.72
CA THR A 782 55.15 -31.90 23.86
C THR A 782 55.64 -31.40 25.25
N ASN A 783 55.01 -32.01 26.28
CA ASN A 783 55.49 -32.49 27.60
C ASN A 783 55.81 -31.52 28.79
N GLY A 784 55.28 -31.83 29.99
CA GLY A 784 55.73 -31.25 31.27
C GLY A 784 54.79 -31.35 32.50
N THR A 785 54.76 -32.51 33.16
CA THR A 785 54.17 -32.83 34.50
C THR A 785 54.80 -32.01 35.67
N SER A 786 54.30 -31.90 36.92
CA SER A 786 53.28 -32.61 37.74
C SER A 786 52.92 -31.81 39.05
N ILE A 787 52.01 -32.35 39.89
CA ILE A 787 51.93 -32.32 41.38
C ILE A 787 50.65 -31.72 42.05
N GLU A 788 50.05 -32.56 42.92
CA GLU A 788 49.13 -32.39 44.07
C GLU A 788 47.64 -31.96 43.99
N SER A 789 46.89 -32.59 44.90
CA SER A 789 45.48 -32.41 45.31
C SER A 789 45.40 -32.77 46.80
N PRO A 790 44.31 -32.48 47.57
CA PRO A 790 43.28 -33.53 47.70
C PRO A 790 41.84 -33.06 48.10
N ALA A 791 40.89 -34.01 48.00
CA ALA A 791 39.67 -34.17 48.83
C ALA A 791 38.50 -33.15 48.69
N SER A 792 37.21 -33.53 48.81
CA SER A 792 36.57 -34.87 48.85
C SER A 792 35.04 -34.81 48.69
N ALA A 793 34.43 -36.01 48.56
CA ALA A 793 33.01 -36.35 48.80
C ALA A 793 31.96 -36.07 47.71
N ALA A 794 31.54 -37.16 47.04
CA ALA A 794 30.20 -37.35 46.48
C ALA A 794 29.38 -38.28 47.41
N PRO A 795 28.15 -38.68 47.03
CA PRO A 795 28.04 -40.07 46.58
C PRO A 795 27.21 -40.26 45.29
N SER A 796 27.30 -41.45 44.70
CA SER A 796 26.74 -41.81 43.40
C SER A 796 26.30 -43.28 43.32
N VAL A 797 25.30 -43.58 42.50
CA VAL A 797 24.96 -44.90 41.91
C VAL A 797 24.03 -44.62 40.71
N SER A 798 24.45 -44.81 39.44
CA SER A 798 24.63 -46.08 38.67
C SER A 798 23.31 -46.60 38.05
N SER A 799 23.23 -47.14 36.83
CA SER A 799 24.16 -47.26 35.68
C SER A 799 23.41 -47.97 34.52
N GLY A 800 23.84 -47.85 33.25
CA GLY A 800 23.37 -48.77 32.19
C GLY A 800 23.28 -48.21 30.76
N THR A 801 24.18 -48.64 29.88
CA THR A 801 24.26 -48.36 28.44
C THR A 801 23.30 -49.20 27.57
N SER A 802 22.79 -48.67 26.44
CA SER A 802 22.82 -49.27 25.05
C SER A 802 21.65 -48.83 24.13
N SER A 803 21.72 -49.17 22.83
CA SER A 803 20.75 -48.86 21.74
C SER A 803 20.93 -49.90 20.60
N PRO A 804 20.05 -50.06 19.57
CA PRO A 804 18.64 -49.67 19.33
C PRO A 804 17.76 -50.98 19.37
N PRO A 805 16.81 -51.41 18.46
CA PRO A 805 16.02 -50.83 17.34
C PRO A 805 14.47 -51.14 17.41
N PRO A 806 13.63 -50.96 16.34
CA PRO A 806 12.16 -51.18 16.35
C PRO A 806 11.73 -52.54 15.71
N PRO A 807 10.45 -52.88 15.37
CA PRO A 807 9.14 -52.21 15.53
C PRO A 807 8.19 -52.99 16.49
N PRO A 808 6.96 -53.56 16.21
CA PRO A 808 6.19 -53.88 14.97
C PRO A 808 4.76 -53.25 14.89
N GLU A 809 3.89 -53.77 14.01
CA GLU A 809 2.44 -53.45 13.83
C GLU A 809 1.52 -54.64 14.23
N SER A 810 0.18 -54.48 14.16
CA SER A 810 -0.78 -55.60 14.11
C SER A 810 -2.04 -55.38 13.24
N ALA A 811 -2.38 -56.45 12.51
CA ALA A 811 -3.49 -56.72 11.57
C ALA A 811 -4.91 -56.79 12.23
N SER A 812 -6.07 -56.95 11.54
CA SER A 812 -6.56 -56.84 10.13
C SER A 812 -8.08 -57.17 10.09
N ASP A 813 -8.74 -57.01 8.91
CA ASP A 813 -9.65 -58.00 8.26
C ASP A 813 -11.06 -57.50 7.80
N GLY A 814 -11.62 -58.16 6.76
CA GLY A 814 -13.06 -58.16 6.42
C GLY A 814 -13.52 -57.48 5.11
N SER A 815 -13.98 -58.26 4.12
CA SER A 815 -14.72 -57.83 2.91
C SER A 815 -15.54 -59.04 2.36
N PRO A 816 -16.80 -58.90 1.88
CA PRO A 816 -17.07 -58.58 0.46
C PRO A 816 -18.41 -57.86 0.11
N THR A 817 -18.61 -57.63 -1.19
CA THR A 817 -19.76 -57.10 -1.98
C THR A 817 -21.05 -58.00 -1.96
N PRO A 818 -22.25 -57.62 -2.49
CA PRO A 818 -22.51 -56.82 -3.73
C PRO A 818 -23.75 -55.85 -3.78
N THR A 819 -23.99 -55.29 -4.98
CA THR A 819 -25.08 -54.37 -5.42
C THR A 819 -26.48 -55.04 -5.51
N PRO A 820 -27.61 -54.27 -5.57
CA PRO A 820 -28.11 -53.70 -6.84
C PRO A 820 -28.88 -52.35 -6.76
N THR A 821 -29.22 -51.80 -7.93
CA THR A 821 -30.04 -50.58 -8.14
C THR A 821 -31.54 -50.91 -8.25
N PRO A 822 -32.46 -49.96 -7.99
CA PRO A 822 -33.43 -49.61 -9.04
C PRO A 822 -33.84 -48.12 -9.12
N ALA A 823 -34.38 -47.74 -10.28
CA ALA A 823 -35.23 -46.56 -10.54
C ALA A 823 -36.66 -47.09 -10.91
N PRO A 824 -37.70 -46.33 -11.36
CA PRO A 824 -37.72 -44.95 -11.90
C PRO A 824 -39.01 -44.15 -11.53
N THR A 825 -39.53 -43.32 -12.45
CA THR A 825 -40.86 -42.63 -12.51
C THR A 825 -41.06 -41.35 -11.67
N SER A 826 -41.81 -40.32 -12.12
CA SER A 826 -42.18 -39.90 -13.50
C SER A 826 -42.88 -38.51 -13.52
N SER A 827 -42.60 -37.71 -14.56
CA SER A 827 -43.53 -36.76 -15.25
C SER A 827 -44.18 -35.60 -14.44
N GLU A 828 -44.73 -34.50 -14.99
CA GLU A 828 -45.21 -34.12 -16.34
C GLU A 828 -44.91 -32.62 -16.69
N PHE A 829 -44.65 -32.34 -17.98
CA PHE A 829 -45.28 -31.34 -18.92
C PHE A 829 -45.61 -29.89 -18.43
N GLU A 830 -45.58 -28.79 -19.22
CA GLU A 830 -45.54 -28.52 -20.69
C GLU A 830 -44.59 -27.33 -21.04
N LYS A 831 -43.88 -27.31 -22.20
CA LYS A 831 -44.20 -26.67 -23.53
C LYS A 831 -44.53 -25.15 -23.50
N ARG A 832 -44.15 -24.31 -24.48
CA ARG A 832 -43.22 -24.42 -25.65
C ARG A 832 -42.87 -23.03 -26.25
N SER A 833 -41.82 -23.03 -27.07
CA SER A 833 -41.59 -22.20 -28.27
C SER A 833 -41.16 -20.72 -28.16
N SER A 834 -40.48 -20.11 -29.15
CA SER A 834 -39.13 -20.41 -29.70
C SER A 834 -38.74 -19.53 -30.92
N ILE A 835 -37.47 -19.63 -31.35
CA ILE A 835 -36.87 -19.23 -32.66
C ILE A 835 -36.74 -17.69 -32.96
N PRO A 836 -35.91 -17.22 -33.94
CA PRO A 836 -34.73 -16.41 -33.56
C PRO A 836 -34.43 -15.20 -34.49
N ARG A 837 -33.25 -14.56 -34.33
CA ARG A 837 -32.26 -14.39 -35.44
C ARG A 837 -30.88 -13.91 -34.98
N THR A 838 -29.93 -13.84 -35.93
CA THR A 838 -28.47 -13.71 -35.74
C THR A 838 -27.84 -12.62 -36.64
N VAL A 839 -26.54 -12.34 -36.43
CA VAL A 839 -25.61 -11.53 -37.28
C VAL A 839 -25.73 -10.00 -37.15
N GLY A 840 -24.59 -9.26 -37.08
CA GLY A 840 -24.64 -7.77 -37.04
C GLY A 840 -23.38 -6.90 -36.81
N SER A 841 -22.14 -7.39 -37.00
CA SER A 841 -20.87 -6.64 -37.20
C SER A 841 -20.71 -5.13 -36.79
N ARG A 842 -19.73 -4.86 -35.89
CA ARG A 842 -18.76 -3.71 -35.85
C ARG A 842 -19.26 -2.25 -36.03
N TYR A 843 -18.83 -1.35 -35.11
CA TYR A 843 -17.74 -0.37 -35.37
C TYR A 843 -17.32 0.39 -34.08
N THR A 844 -16.33 1.29 -34.16
CA THR A 844 -15.60 1.88 -33.02
C THR A 844 -15.62 3.41 -32.99
N ARG A 845 -15.63 4.03 -31.78
CA ARG A 845 -14.72 5.11 -31.32
C ARG A 845 -15.08 5.69 -29.94
N LYS A 846 -14.06 6.26 -29.27
CA LYS A 846 -14.09 7.16 -28.09
C LYS A 846 -13.58 8.56 -28.56
N PRO A 847 -13.40 9.57 -27.68
CA PRO A 847 -14.31 10.20 -26.71
C PRO A 847 -14.38 11.75 -26.94
N GLY A 848 -15.03 12.51 -26.05
CA GLY A 848 -14.99 13.98 -26.06
C GLY A 848 -15.21 14.61 -24.67
N LEU A 849 -14.53 15.74 -24.39
CA LEU A 849 -14.67 16.52 -23.14
C LEU A 849 -15.79 17.57 -23.27
N GLY A 850 -16.36 18.01 -22.15
CA GLY A 850 -17.23 19.17 -22.08
C GLY A 850 -17.70 19.50 -20.65
N SER A 851 -17.10 20.52 -20.04
CA SER A 851 -17.59 21.12 -18.78
C SER A 851 -18.23 22.47 -19.08
N ILE A 852 -19.31 22.82 -18.37
CA ILE A 852 -19.57 24.16 -17.78
C ILE A 852 -20.92 24.15 -17.04
N SER A 853 -21.02 25.03 -16.02
CA SER A 853 -22.15 25.21 -15.11
C SER A 853 -23.15 26.29 -15.56
N SER A 854 -24.39 26.21 -15.06
CA SER A 854 -25.19 27.40 -14.71
C SER A 854 -26.37 27.06 -13.78
N PHE A 855 -26.67 27.96 -12.85
CA PHE A 855 -27.91 27.99 -12.06
C PHE A 855 -29.02 28.73 -12.83
N PRO A 856 -30.28 28.62 -12.39
CA PRO A 856 -30.93 29.83 -11.87
C PRO A 856 -31.57 29.65 -10.48
N VAL A 857 -32.16 30.74 -9.96
CA VAL A 857 -32.60 30.90 -8.55
C VAL A 857 -34.09 31.28 -8.48
N GLY A 858 -34.80 30.77 -7.46
CA GLY A 858 -36.15 31.21 -7.05
C GLY A 858 -36.70 30.25 -5.96
N ALA A 859 -37.05 30.57 -4.71
CA ALA A 859 -37.39 31.79 -3.96
C ALA A 859 -38.91 32.00 -3.67
N GLY A 860 -39.38 31.42 -2.55
CA GLY A 860 -40.33 32.07 -1.63
C GLY A 860 -41.80 31.59 -1.57
N ALA A 861 -42.24 31.27 -0.34
CA ALA A 861 -43.64 31.28 0.17
C ALA A 861 -44.67 30.28 -0.42
N SER A 862 -45.74 29.85 0.27
CA SER A 862 -46.08 29.82 1.71
C SER A 862 -47.34 28.94 1.96
N GLU A 863 -47.61 28.55 3.22
CA GLU A 863 -48.86 27.89 3.70
C GLU A 863 -49.11 26.44 3.19
N SER A 864 -49.87 25.54 3.84
CA SER A 864 -50.66 25.56 5.10
C SER A 864 -50.63 24.20 5.84
N ASP A 865 -51.17 24.13 7.06
CA ASP A 865 -51.35 22.96 7.94
C ASP A 865 -51.79 21.62 7.31
N SER A 866 -51.27 20.49 7.81
CA SER A 866 -52.00 19.63 8.78
C SER A 866 -51.25 18.33 9.17
N LYS A 867 -51.66 17.70 10.28
CA LYS A 867 -50.93 16.62 10.99
C LYS A 867 -51.32 15.20 10.56
N ARG A 868 -50.35 14.28 10.40
CA ARG A 868 -50.51 12.88 10.89
C ARG A 868 -49.21 12.06 11.05
N SER A 869 -49.31 11.04 11.91
CA SER A 869 -48.47 9.84 12.08
C SER A 869 -46.97 10.00 12.32
N SER A 870 -46.59 9.75 13.58
CA SER A 870 -45.23 9.42 14.04
C SER A 870 -44.76 8.04 13.58
N LEU A 871 -43.47 7.92 13.28
CA LEU A 871 -42.67 6.71 13.46
C LEU A 871 -41.35 7.13 14.14
N ALA A 872 -40.78 6.27 14.98
CA ALA A 872 -39.64 6.61 15.83
C ALA A 872 -38.37 5.91 15.35
N GLU A 873 -37.25 6.65 15.33
CA GLU A 873 -35.90 6.08 15.32
C GLU A 873 -35.45 5.88 16.76
N SER A 874 -34.78 4.76 17.04
CA SER A 874 -34.26 4.42 18.37
C SER A 874 -32.79 4.04 18.28
N GLU A 875 -31.97 4.67 19.09
CA GLU A 875 -30.51 4.48 19.15
C GLU A 875 -30.11 3.03 19.55
N PRO A 876 -28.93 2.55 19.15
CA PRO A 876 -28.44 1.22 19.53
C PRO A 876 -28.16 1.12 21.04
N LYS A 877 -28.59 0.02 21.65
CA LYS A 877 -28.39 -0.25 23.09
C LYS A 877 -26.92 -0.48 23.44
N GLY A 878 -26.51 0.07 24.58
CA GLY A 878 -25.28 -0.34 25.27
C GLY A 878 -25.41 -1.73 25.92
N VAL A 879 -24.27 -2.36 26.19
CA VAL A 879 -24.18 -3.68 26.84
C VAL A 879 -24.28 -3.54 28.36
N THR A 880 -25.14 -4.37 28.98
CA THR A 880 -25.21 -4.56 30.43
C THR A 880 -24.56 -5.89 30.81
N LEU A 881 -23.63 -5.87 31.76
CA LEU A 881 -23.08 -7.08 32.38
C LEU A 881 -24.04 -7.59 33.46
N GLU A 882 -24.36 -8.88 33.45
CA GLU A 882 -24.97 -9.60 34.57
C GLU A 882 -23.92 -10.54 35.18
N ASP A 883 -23.68 -10.42 36.48
CA ASP A 883 -22.96 -11.45 37.25
C ASP A 883 -23.86 -12.67 37.43
N LYS A 884 -23.26 -13.87 37.32
CA LYS A 884 -23.89 -15.13 37.73
C LYS A 884 -22.91 -15.94 38.59
N PRO A 885 -23.40 -16.62 39.64
CA PRO A 885 -22.58 -17.52 40.43
C PRO A 885 -22.09 -18.71 39.59
N MET A 886 -20.96 -19.27 40.01
CA MET A 886 -20.33 -20.44 39.43
C MET A 886 -20.79 -21.69 40.19
N ASP A 887 -21.29 -22.70 39.47
CA ASP A 887 -21.53 -24.04 40.00
C ASP A 887 -20.26 -24.90 39.83
N ASP A 888 -20.06 -25.90 40.71
CA ASP A 888 -18.88 -26.78 40.83
C ASP A 888 -18.69 -27.78 39.67
#